data_AF-A0A024T8E8-F1
#
_entry.id   AF-A0A024T8E8-F1
#
_cell.length_a   1.000
_cell.length_b   1.000
_cell.length_c   1.000
_cell.angle_alpha   90.00
_cell.angle_beta   90.00
_cell.angle_gamma   90.00
#
_symmetry.space_group_name_H-M   'P 1'
#
loop_
_entity.id
_entity.type
_entity.pdbx_description
1 polymer ?
#
loop_
_entity_poly.entity_id
_entity_poly.type
_entity_poly.pdbx_seq_one_letter_code
_entity_poly.pdbx_strand_id
1 'polypeptide(L)'
;MFSWFKKATMPNNYSFDGLKSVHMQLLRHRELSESALVELLRVSSEFLIYSDQHSAQQFFFEYFCEKNMLALFVQIGEAAPPHRVQVQLLQTLSLLVQNISTTTSLYYILSNNYINRLMTCRHFQLDQEDVRDWYVTFLKALSIRLNVDTVQFFFNAATRTFPLYIEALKFRACPEIQVQIAVKTVLLNVLRVPDDRMRRFLTHRQNMPYFMELVDQSQVLALKMQGLLNTMQNMNEDKLHYVIDATIDHWYYMQDILDVPLPDLTFQLGEWVFESYLKGFVAHSLLPNCHANGQRISTLLALFLLLQFFQCITHTPLLNAATLMLFHPDAHESSYMSSALGAGGRKPSNARSLSRATSFESSLSQASPRQVTLPPSPPLSVDSPATHPIPQSLSAESLQFQHQSKQLELSPTAAHALKSPRFVLPKLPPVGFQPHQSSSQDPTDLSPCSSSCYLVTRFAIGEWPPSDVLRLPLPDDGNSHQQSLLALLQSSDSRLSLGATALLAAIASNKNIDKSLLKECHLKPVHLPTPTRLSTHHDEASSDEDDDDAVCQDAVVEPTHDVAWVDLVLSQLESRPRSLIHVKVSLRLLEELTSRGSQHQSHLALDHERRLQTLRQTWALELLPSVTGSHGNLARWDTLLLKLLTPASAPVVVEWPHLSPFHAENEGDQHAIEKYLALHVFMSNLQLLPAWRPLVEAVLDDQQHETAALRQAFQSHTLMGMAEISFLPCMLDTNRDDCLFCILNVDAFVLVRPGRDMTSGEVQHLVPLYLTNAYSDTRDPNVVHVSVSPKATVSLLFQSPEMAHQALLHLNSMKNVQVARKWRSIETLLNG
;
A
#
# COMPACT_ATOMS: atom_id res chain seq x y z
N MET A 1 -14.89 -9.04 22.25
CA MET A 1 -14.53 -10.16 23.15
C MET A 1 -14.08 -9.72 24.56
N PHE A 2 -14.23 -8.44 24.95
CA PHE A 2 -13.80 -7.90 26.26
C PHE A 2 -15.00 -7.44 27.12
N SER A 3 -15.95 -8.32 27.44
CA SER A 3 -17.03 -8.00 28.40
C SER A 3 -16.90 -8.73 29.74
N TRP A 4 -15.79 -9.43 29.99
CA TRP A 4 -15.62 -10.25 31.20
C TRP A 4 -15.31 -9.40 32.45
N PHE A 5 -14.64 -8.25 32.29
CA PHE A 5 -14.38 -7.32 33.40
C PHE A 5 -15.51 -6.30 33.58
N LYS A 6 -16.78 -6.75 33.65
CA LYS A 6 -17.77 -5.94 34.37
C LYS A 6 -17.36 -5.97 35.84
N LYS A 7 -16.70 -4.88 36.26
CA LYS A 7 -16.44 -4.45 37.66
C LYS A 7 -16.90 -5.51 38.65
N ALA A 8 -16.01 -6.44 38.99
CA ALA A 8 -16.24 -7.35 40.09
C ALA A 8 -16.52 -6.49 41.32
N THR A 9 -17.76 -6.51 41.78
CA THR A 9 -18.14 -6.10 43.12
C THR A 9 -17.17 -6.80 44.06
N MET A 10 -16.34 -6.05 44.79
CA MET A 10 -15.32 -6.57 45.71
C MET A 10 -15.84 -7.78 46.49
N PRO A 11 -15.35 -9.01 46.23
CA PRO A 11 -15.66 -10.13 47.11
C PRO A 11 -14.68 -10.05 48.29
N ASN A 12 -15.23 -9.88 49.49
CA ASN A 12 -14.52 -9.90 50.77
C ASN A 12 -13.83 -11.25 51.12
N ASN A 13 -13.41 -12.10 50.15
CA ASN A 13 -13.14 -13.53 50.39
C ASN A 13 -11.74 -14.06 49.95
N TYR A 14 -10.71 -13.21 49.78
CA TYR A 14 -9.33 -13.72 49.61
C TYR A 14 -8.67 -13.97 50.96
N SER A 15 -8.76 -15.20 51.47
CA SER A 15 -8.13 -15.63 52.73
C SER A 15 -7.02 -16.66 52.50
N PHE A 16 -6.06 -16.74 53.42
CA PHE A 16 -4.99 -17.73 53.38
C PHE A 16 -5.51 -19.17 53.47
N ASP A 17 -6.53 -19.39 54.31
CA ASP A 17 -7.21 -20.68 54.41
C ASP A 17 -7.92 -21.05 53.10
N GLY A 18 -8.43 -20.05 52.37
CA GLY A 18 -8.99 -20.22 51.02
C GLY A 18 -7.96 -20.77 50.04
N LEU A 19 -6.79 -20.15 49.93
CA LEU A 19 -5.71 -20.62 49.04
C LEU A 19 -5.19 -22.00 49.44
N LYS A 20 -5.05 -22.27 50.75
CA LYS A 20 -4.67 -23.59 51.27
C LYS A 20 -5.70 -24.66 50.92
N SER A 21 -6.99 -24.34 51.01
CA SER A 21 -8.08 -25.24 50.60
C SER A 21 -7.99 -25.57 49.11
N VAL A 22 -7.79 -24.55 48.26
CA VAL A 22 -7.61 -24.73 46.81
C VAL A 22 -6.44 -25.66 46.51
N HIS A 23 -5.28 -25.41 47.14
CA HIS A 23 -4.10 -26.27 47.00
C HIS A 23 -4.37 -27.73 47.42
N MET A 24 -5.00 -27.95 48.58
CA MET A 24 -5.31 -29.30 49.08
C MET A 24 -6.31 -30.06 48.20
N GLN A 25 -7.20 -29.36 47.52
CA GLN A 25 -8.12 -29.96 46.54
C GLN A 25 -7.38 -30.30 45.23
N LEU A 26 -6.55 -29.38 44.72
CA LEU A 26 -5.76 -29.61 43.49
C LEU A 26 -4.77 -30.79 43.61
N LEU A 27 -4.27 -31.09 44.81
CA LEU A 27 -3.46 -32.30 45.04
C LEU A 27 -4.21 -33.58 44.67
N ARG A 28 -5.55 -33.60 44.81
CA ARG A 28 -6.43 -34.71 44.46
C ARG A 28 -7.10 -34.52 43.09
N HIS A 29 -6.45 -33.80 42.17
CA HIS A 29 -7.04 -33.45 40.87
C HIS A 29 -7.63 -34.62 40.07
N ARG A 30 -7.11 -35.84 40.22
CA ARG A 30 -7.62 -37.05 39.54
C ARG A 30 -9.01 -37.50 40.03
N GLU A 31 -9.40 -37.10 41.24
CA GLU A 31 -10.67 -37.48 41.88
C GLU A 31 -11.75 -36.40 41.72
N LEU A 32 -11.38 -35.23 41.19
CA LEU A 32 -12.27 -34.07 41.07
C LEU A 32 -13.09 -34.11 39.79
N SER A 33 -14.29 -33.50 39.85
CA SER A 33 -15.07 -33.24 38.64
C SER A 33 -14.42 -32.17 37.77
N GLU A 34 -14.70 -32.21 36.46
CA GLU A 34 -14.24 -31.18 35.51
C GLU A 34 -14.63 -29.76 35.95
N SER A 35 -15.86 -29.56 36.44
CA SER A 35 -16.32 -28.25 36.90
C SER A 35 -15.55 -27.74 38.12
N ALA A 36 -15.19 -28.64 39.05
CA ALA A 36 -14.39 -28.28 40.22
C ALA A 36 -12.97 -27.91 39.81
N LEU A 37 -12.33 -28.68 38.92
CA LEU A 37 -10.99 -28.36 38.40
C LEU A 37 -10.95 -27.01 37.70
N VAL A 38 -11.95 -26.73 36.84
CA VAL A 38 -12.06 -25.45 36.15
C VAL A 38 -12.12 -24.29 37.15
N GLU A 39 -12.99 -24.40 38.15
CA GLU A 39 -13.15 -23.35 39.16
C GLU A 39 -11.89 -23.18 40.02
N LEU A 40 -11.25 -24.26 40.45
CA LEU A 40 -10.02 -24.21 41.26
C LEU A 40 -8.85 -23.58 40.49
N LEU A 41 -8.71 -23.87 39.19
CA LEU A 41 -7.70 -23.23 38.32
C LEU A 41 -7.97 -21.74 38.16
N ARG A 42 -9.23 -21.34 37.94
CA ARG A 42 -9.64 -19.93 37.84
C ARG A 42 -9.34 -19.16 39.12
N VAL A 43 -9.81 -19.68 40.26
CA VAL A 43 -9.59 -19.08 41.59
C VAL A 43 -8.10 -19.02 41.91
N SER A 44 -7.31 -20.02 41.53
CA SER A 44 -5.85 -19.98 41.71
C SER A 44 -5.21 -18.78 40.99
N SER A 45 -5.57 -18.51 39.74
CA SER A 45 -5.06 -17.31 39.04
C SER A 45 -5.51 -16.01 39.71
N GLU A 46 -6.72 -15.94 40.24
CA GLU A 46 -7.23 -14.74 40.90
C GLU A 46 -6.44 -14.42 42.18
N PHE A 47 -6.16 -15.43 43.02
CA PHE A 47 -5.30 -15.25 44.19
C PHE A 47 -3.91 -14.72 43.81
N LEU A 48 -3.30 -15.26 42.76
CA LEU A 48 -1.96 -14.88 42.35
C LEU A 48 -1.91 -13.47 41.75
N ILE A 49 -2.85 -13.12 40.89
CA ILE A 49 -2.94 -11.78 40.32
C ILE A 49 -3.25 -10.76 41.42
N TYR A 50 -4.14 -11.09 42.34
CA TYR A 50 -4.46 -10.24 43.48
C TYR A 50 -3.23 -10.01 44.38
N SER A 51 -2.45 -11.06 44.63
CA SER A 51 -1.20 -10.98 45.42
C SER A 51 -0.11 -10.12 44.77
N ASP A 52 -0.03 -10.12 43.43
CA ASP A 52 0.93 -9.28 42.71
C ASP A 52 0.51 -7.81 42.72
N GLN A 53 -0.80 -7.53 42.64
CA GLN A 53 -1.33 -6.16 42.68
C GLN A 53 -1.29 -5.53 44.07
N HIS A 54 -1.24 -6.33 45.13
CA HIS A 54 -1.29 -5.88 46.52
C HIS A 54 -0.08 -6.40 47.30
N SER A 55 0.94 -5.56 47.46
CA SER A 55 2.19 -5.91 48.16
C SER A 55 1.97 -6.45 49.58
N ALA A 56 0.93 -6.01 50.29
CA ALA A 56 0.57 -6.52 51.62
C ALA A 56 0.15 -8.01 51.62
N GLN A 57 -0.15 -8.58 50.45
CA GLN A 57 -0.64 -9.95 50.25
C GLN A 57 0.34 -10.83 49.46
N GLN A 58 1.60 -10.42 49.36
CA GLN A 58 2.68 -11.16 48.72
C GLN A 58 2.83 -12.59 49.25
N PHE A 59 2.45 -12.83 50.52
CA PHE A 59 2.48 -14.16 51.15
C PHE A 59 1.62 -15.23 50.41
N PHE A 60 0.60 -14.84 49.64
CA PHE A 60 -0.14 -15.78 48.79
C PHE A 60 0.76 -16.34 47.67
N PHE A 61 1.54 -15.47 47.03
CA PHE A 61 2.49 -15.86 46.00
C PHE A 61 3.64 -16.69 46.57
N GLU A 62 4.15 -16.29 47.74
CA GLU A 62 5.20 -17.04 48.45
C GLU A 62 4.72 -18.46 48.79
N TYR A 63 3.50 -18.62 49.30
CA TYR A 63 2.91 -19.93 49.55
C TYR A 63 2.79 -20.78 48.27
N PHE A 64 2.34 -20.19 47.17
CA PHE A 64 2.28 -20.86 45.88
C PHE A 64 3.66 -21.37 45.44
N CYS A 65 4.70 -20.57 45.67
CA CYS A 65 6.09 -20.92 45.37
C CYS A 65 6.60 -22.05 46.26
N GLU A 66 6.41 -21.93 47.58
CA GLU A 66 6.84 -22.92 48.57
C GLU A 66 6.21 -24.30 48.33
N LYS A 67 4.96 -24.32 47.88
CA LYS A 67 4.24 -25.57 47.57
C LYS A 67 4.40 -26.03 46.13
N ASN A 68 5.15 -25.29 45.30
CA ASN A 68 5.41 -25.63 43.91
C ASN A 68 4.10 -25.92 43.13
N MET A 69 3.07 -25.11 43.38
CA MET A 69 1.74 -25.33 42.83
C MET A 69 1.71 -25.25 41.29
N LEU A 70 2.67 -24.56 40.66
CA LEU A 70 2.83 -24.55 39.20
C LEU A 70 3.14 -25.95 38.65
N ALA A 71 3.84 -26.80 39.41
CA ALA A 71 4.07 -28.19 39.02
C ALA A 71 2.76 -28.99 38.97
N LEU A 72 1.77 -28.67 39.82
CA LEU A 72 0.45 -29.30 39.77
C LEU A 72 -0.29 -28.92 38.49
N PHE A 73 -0.16 -27.69 38.02
CA PHE A 73 -0.74 -27.26 36.74
C PHE A 73 -0.14 -28.04 35.57
N VAL A 74 1.18 -28.25 35.57
CA VAL A 74 1.88 -29.08 34.58
C VAL A 74 1.41 -30.53 34.64
N GLN A 75 1.30 -31.11 35.85
CA GLN A 75 0.80 -32.47 36.03
C GLN A 75 -0.64 -32.65 35.53
N ILE A 76 -1.51 -31.67 35.78
CA ILE A 76 -2.88 -31.66 35.26
C ILE A 76 -2.87 -31.63 33.74
N GLY A 77 -2.03 -30.79 33.12
CA GLY A 77 -1.87 -30.72 31.67
C GLY A 77 -1.32 -32.02 31.05
N GLU A 78 -0.36 -32.66 31.71
CA GLU A 78 0.23 -33.93 31.28
C GLU A 78 -0.68 -35.15 31.52
N ALA A 79 -1.70 -35.02 32.38
CA ALA A 79 -2.65 -36.09 32.70
C ALA A 79 -3.79 -36.24 31.67
N ALA A 80 -3.60 -35.73 30.44
CA ALA A 80 -4.62 -35.72 29.38
C ALA A 80 -6.00 -35.21 29.86
N PRO A 81 -6.08 -33.96 30.34
CA PRO A 81 -7.28 -33.46 31.00
C PRO A 81 -8.44 -33.26 30.00
N PRO A 82 -9.70 -33.27 30.46
CA PRO A 82 -10.86 -33.00 29.61
C PRO A 82 -10.81 -31.64 28.92
N HIS A 83 -11.56 -31.47 27.83
CA HIS A 83 -11.57 -30.27 26.99
C HIS A 83 -11.72 -28.96 27.77
N ARG A 84 -12.68 -28.85 28.71
CA ARG A 84 -12.88 -27.57 29.43
C ARG A 84 -11.75 -27.28 30.41
N VAL A 85 -11.13 -28.32 30.97
CA VAL A 85 -9.96 -28.18 31.84
C VAL A 85 -8.75 -27.73 31.03
N GLN A 86 -8.55 -28.22 29.80
CA GLN A 86 -7.49 -27.73 28.91
C GLN A 86 -7.63 -26.24 28.63
N VAL A 87 -8.83 -25.81 28.23
CA VAL A 87 -9.15 -24.40 27.97
C VAL A 87 -8.88 -23.56 29.22
N GLN A 88 -9.40 -23.96 30.38
CA GLN A 88 -9.20 -23.21 31.61
C GLN A 88 -7.72 -23.17 32.04
N LEU A 89 -6.98 -24.25 31.86
CA LEU A 89 -5.55 -24.30 32.19
C LEU A 89 -4.77 -23.29 31.34
N LEU A 90 -5.01 -23.26 30.03
CA LEU A 90 -4.38 -22.32 29.10
C LEU A 90 -4.80 -20.87 29.41
N GLN A 91 -6.06 -20.63 29.76
CA GLN A 91 -6.56 -19.33 30.23
C GLN A 91 -5.82 -18.86 31.49
N THR A 92 -5.79 -19.70 32.52
CA THR A 92 -5.13 -19.43 33.80
C THR A 92 -3.66 -19.10 33.57
N LEU A 93 -2.94 -19.90 32.78
CA LEU A 93 -1.52 -19.67 32.47
C LEU A 93 -1.29 -18.38 31.67
N SER A 94 -2.13 -18.12 30.66
CA SER A 94 -2.06 -16.89 29.86
C SER A 94 -2.26 -15.66 30.72
N LEU A 95 -3.27 -15.67 31.60
CA LEU A 95 -3.57 -14.57 32.50
C LEU A 95 -2.45 -14.33 33.51
N LEU A 96 -1.86 -15.40 34.06
CA LEU A 96 -0.73 -15.28 35.00
C LEU A 96 0.47 -14.58 34.34
N VAL A 97 0.88 -15.06 33.16
CA VAL A 97 2.02 -14.49 32.42
C VAL A 97 1.75 -13.04 32.00
N GLN A 98 0.53 -12.72 31.60
CA GLN A 98 0.17 -11.36 31.18
C GLN A 98 0.11 -10.37 32.34
N ASN A 99 -0.43 -10.76 33.49
CA ASN A 99 -0.76 -9.80 34.56
C ASN A 99 0.31 -9.68 35.65
N ILE A 100 1.18 -10.69 35.83
CA ILE A 100 2.22 -10.60 36.86
C ILE A 100 3.29 -9.60 36.43
N SER A 101 3.46 -8.58 37.25
CA SER A 101 4.33 -7.43 37.02
C SER A 101 5.63 -7.52 37.82
N THR A 102 5.60 -8.16 38.99
CA THR A 102 6.77 -8.30 39.86
C THR A 102 7.83 -9.20 39.22
N THR A 103 9.05 -8.69 39.05
CA THR A 103 10.15 -9.38 38.36
C THR A 103 10.51 -10.73 38.98
N THR A 104 10.59 -10.81 40.32
CA THR A 104 10.91 -12.05 41.04
C THR A 104 9.82 -13.10 40.83
N SER A 105 8.55 -12.69 40.90
CA SER A 105 7.38 -13.55 40.65
C SER A 105 7.34 -14.05 39.21
N LEU A 106 7.63 -13.18 38.24
CA LEU A 106 7.73 -13.52 36.82
C LEU A 106 8.85 -14.55 36.60
N TYR A 107 10.04 -14.31 37.15
CA TYR A 107 11.17 -15.24 37.02
C TYR A 107 10.86 -16.58 37.67
N TYR A 108 10.16 -16.63 38.79
CA TYR A 108 9.73 -17.89 39.37
C TYR A 108 8.85 -18.70 38.41
N ILE A 109 7.83 -18.07 37.81
CA ILE A 109 6.89 -18.75 36.89
C ILE A 109 7.60 -19.25 35.63
N LEU A 110 8.53 -18.47 35.10
CA LEU A 110 9.30 -18.86 33.92
C LEU A 110 10.40 -19.88 34.27
N SER A 111 10.94 -19.82 35.49
CA SER A 111 11.96 -20.75 35.98
C SER A 111 11.41 -22.17 36.14
N ASN A 112 12.31 -23.16 36.21
CA ASN A 112 12.01 -24.60 36.32
C ASN A 112 11.41 -25.27 35.09
N ASN A 113 11.50 -24.65 33.91
CA ASN A 113 11.17 -25.28 32.62
C ASN A 113 9.70 -25.76 32.50
N TYR A 114 8.82 -25.40 33.45
CA TYR A 114 7.41 -25.77 33.46
C TYR A 114 6.67 -25.21 32.26
N ILE A 115 6.95 -23.96 31.90
CA ILE A 115 6.39 -23.32 30.71
C ILE A 115 6.80 -24.06 29.44
N ASN A 116 8.06 -24.47 29.30
CA ASN A 116 8.50 -25.27 28.15
C ASN A 116 7.86 -26.66 28.12
N ARG A 117 7.64 -27.30 29.28
CA ARG A 117 6.89 -28.57 29.37
C ARG A 117 5.43 -28.40 28.94
N LEU A 118 4.78 -27.33 29.39
CA LEU A 118 3.40 -27.02 28.99
C LEU A 118 3.30 -26.70 27.50
N MET A 119 4.22 -25.93 26.93
CA MET A 119 4.26 -25.68 25.49
C MET A 119 4.47 -26.98 24.70
N THR A 120 5.36 -27.85 25.13
CA THR A 120 5.66 -29.12 24.43
C THR A 120 4.72 -30.27 24.78
N CYS A 121 3.68 -30.00 25.59
CA CYS A 121 2.70 -31.00 26.00
C CYS A 121 1.85 -31.43 24.81
N ARG A 122 1.85 -32.75 24.52
CA ARG A 122 1.11 -33.33 23.38
C ARG A 122 -0.37 -33.59 23.65
N HIS A 123 -0.83 -33.39 24.88
CA HIS A 123 -2.19 -33.71 25.29
C HIS A 123 -3.19 -32.58 25.00
N PHE A 124 -2.73 -31.41 24.60
CA PHE A 124 -3.62 -30.34 24.13
C PHE A 124 -4.22 -30.71 22.77
N GLN A 125 -5.54 -30.70 22.68
CA GLN A 125 -6.30 -30.99 21.46
C GLN A 125 -6.34 -29.76 20.54
N LEU A 126 -5.21 -29.47 19.89
CA LEU A 126 -5.01 -28.27 19.06
C LEU A 126 -5.85 -28.26 17.76
N ASP A 127 -6.52 -29.37 17.45
CA ASP A 127 -7.55 -29.48 16.41
C ASP A 127 -8.87 -28.79 16.81
N GLN A 128 -9.16 -28.67 18.10
CA GLN A 128 -10.32 -27.95 18.62
C GLN A 128 -10.05 -26.44 18.66
N GLU A 129 -10.97 -25.67 18.09
CA GLU A 129 -10.88 -24.20 17.97
C GLU A 129 -10.65 -23.53 19.34
N ASP A 130 -11.48 -23.82 20.34
CA ASP A 130 -11.35 -23.24 21.68
C ASP A 130 -9.96 -23.49 22.31
N VAL A 131 -9.45 -24.72 22.22
CA VAL A 131 -8.14 -25.07 22.79
C VAL A 131 -7.01 -24.41 22.00
N ARG A 132 -7.09 -24.42 20.66
CA ARG A 132 -6.14 -23.74 19.77
C ARG A 132 -6.04 -22.26 20.08
N ASP A 133 -7.16 -21.57 20.22
CA ASP A 133 -7.18 -20.12 20.37
C ASP A 133 -6.57 -19.68 21.70
N TRP A 134 -6.86 -20.42 22.77
CA TRP A 134 -6.23 -20.22 24.07
C TRP A 134 -4.77 -20.63 24.09
N TYR A 135 -4.38 -21.66 23.32
CA TYR A 135 -2.98 -22.05 23.17
C TYR A 135 -2.18 -20.97 22.44
N VAL A 136 -2.70 -20.42 21.34
CA VAL A 136 -2.06 -19.31 20.60
C VAL A 136 -2.02 -18.04 21.46
N THR A 137 -3.07 -17.76 22.24
CA THR A 137 -3.08 -16.67 23.22
C THR A 137 -2.00 -16.86 24.28
N PHE A 138 -1.78 -18.09 24.74
CA PHE A 138 -0.71 -18.43 25.66
C PHE A 138 0.68 -18.19 25.04
N LEU A 139 0.92 -18.65 23.80
CA LEU A 139 2.19 -18.36 23.10
C LEU A 139 2.42 -16.85 22.94
N LYS A 140 1.36 -16.10 22.59
CA LYS A 140 1.42 -14.64 22.50
C LYS A 140 1.78 -14.01 23.84
N ALA A 141 1.15 -14.43 24.94
CA ALA A 141 1.47 -13.98 26.30
C ALA A 141 2.95 -14.18 26.63
N LEU A 142 3.50 -15.36 26.33
CA LEU A 142 4.91 -15.68 26.55
C LEU A 142 5.84 -14.80 25.70
N SER A 143 5.50 -14.60 24.42
CA SER A 143 6.31 -13.78 23.50
C SER A 143 6.44 -12.32 23.95
N ILE A 144 5.42 -11.76 24.60
CA ILE A 144 5.44 -10.37 25.13
C ILE A 144 6.41 -10.25 26.31
N ARG A 145 6.62 -11.34 27.07
CA ARG A 145 7.57 -11.40 28.19
C ARG A 145 8.98 -11.80 27.76
N LEU A 146 9.20 -12.04 26.47
CA LEU A 146 10.50 -12.43 25.93
C LEU A 146 11.41 -11.20 25.75
N ASN A 147 12.52 -11.18 26.47
CA ASN A 147 13.55 -10.14 26.38
C ASN A 147 14.94 -10.76 26.63
N VAL A 148 15.98 -9.92 26.66
CA VAL A 148 17.38 -10.36 26.85
C VAL A 148 17.59 -11.12 28.17
N ASP A 149 16.86 -10.76 29.23
CA ASP A 149 16.99 -11.38 30.55
C ASP A 149 16.19 -12.69 30.67
N THR A 150 15.06 -12.80 29.97
CA THR A 150 14.15 -13.95 30.06
C THR A 150 14.37 -15.01 28.99
N VAL A 151 15.05 -14.69 27.88
CA VAL A 151 15.27 -15.61 26.74
C VAL A 151 15.86 -16.97 27.15
N GLN A 152 16.72 -16.97 28.18
CA GLN A 152 17.35 -18.17 28.71
C GLN A 152 16.35 -19.19 29.28
N PHE A 153 15.17 -18.76 29.74
CA PHE A 153 14.13 -19.65 30.25
C PHE A 153 13.38 -20.38 29.12
N PHE A 154 13.36 -19.79 27.93
CA PHE A 154 12.70 -20.34 26.75
C PHE A 154 13.65 -21.16 25.87
N PHE A 155 14.96 -20.95 25.99
CA PHE A 155 15.96 -21.68 25.21
C PHE A 155 16.34 -23.01 25.87
N ASN A 156 16.09 -24.14 25.20
CA ASN A 156 16.54 -25.44 25.68
C ASN A 156 18.01 -25.65 25.30
N ALA A 157 18.91 -25.45 26.26
CA ALA A 157 20.35 -25.59 26.05
C ALA A 157 20.79 -27.02 25.69
N ALA A 158 20.08 -28.05 26.16
CA ALA A 158 20.43 -29.45 25.92
C ALA A 158 20.15 -29.89 24.48
N THR A 159 18.98 -29.52 23.96
CA THR A 159 18.56 -29.86 22.58
C THR A 159 18.91 -28.76 21.57
N ARG A 160 19.37 -27.59 22.03
CA ARG A 160 19.58 -26.37 21.22
C ARG A 160 18.33 -25.99 20.42
N THR A 161 17.16 -26.15 21.03
CA THR A 161 15.87 -25.81 20.42
C THR A 161 15.23 -24.64 21.13
N PHE A 162 14.42 -23.89 20.39
CA PHE A 162 13.60 -22.81 20.93
C PHE A 162 12.11 -23.15 20.76
N PRO A 163 11.47 -23.78 21.77
CA PRO A 163 10.12 -24.32 21.65
C PRO A 163 9.08 -23.27 21.25
N LEU A 164 9.18 -22.04 21.76
CA LEU A 164 8.22 -20.98 21.44
C LEU A 164 8.13 -20.69 19.93
N TYR A 165 9.26 -20.73 19.21
CA TYR A 165 9.28 -20.60 17.74
C TYR A 165 8.69 -21.82 17.04
N ILE A 166 9.11 -23.02 17.45
CA ILE A 166 8.67 -24.29 16.81
C ILE A 166 7.16 -24.48 16.98
N GLU A 167 6.63 -24.22 18.18
CA GLU A 167 5.21 -24.35 18.49
C GLU A 167 4.37 -23.30 17.76
N ALA A 168 4.83 -22.05 17.66
CA ALA A 168 4.14 -21.02 16.88
C ALA A 168 4.05 -21.39 15.39
N LEU A 169 5.10 -21.98 14.80
CA LEU A 169 5.13 -22.38 13.40
C LEU A 169 4.14 -23.49 13.03
N LYS A 170 3.57 -24.22 14.00
CA LYS A 170 2.51 -25.21 13.74
C LYS A 170 1.24 -24.57 13.19
N PHE A 171 0.99 -23.30 13.53
CA PHE A 171 -0.22 -22.56 13.18
C PHE A 171 -0.03 -21.60 11.99
N ARG A 172 1.13 -21.65 11.31
CA ARG A 172 1.46 -20.71 10.22
C ARG A 172 0.48 -20.74 9.04
N ALA A 173 -0.16 -21.88 8.80
CA ALA A 173 -1.14 -22.09 7.73
C ALA A 173 -2.59 -22.14 8.25
N CYS A 174 -2.83 -21.71 9.49
CA CYS A 174 -4.18 -21.66 10.05
C CYS A 174 -5.02 -20.65 9.24
N PRO A 175 -6.24 -20.99 8.79
CA PRO A 175 -7.07 -20.08 8.00
C PRO A 175 -7.64 -18.89 8.81
N GLU A 176 -7.62 -18.98 10.14
CA GLU A 176 -8.20 -17.95 11.00
C GLU A 176 -7.29 -16.72 11.15
N ILE A 177 -7.83 -15.55 10.79
CA ILE A 177 -7.08 -14.28 10.75
C ILE A 177 -6.51 -13.92 12.13
N GLN A 178 -7.27 -14.10 13.22
CA GLN A 178 -6.80 -13.75 14.57
C GLN A 178 -5.60 -14.60 15.00
N VAL A 179 -5.65 -15.91 14.71
CA VAL A 179 -4.54 -16.83 14.94
C VAL A 179 -3.33 -16.44 14.10
N GLN A 180 -3.50 -16.13 12.81
CA GLN A 180 -2.40 -15.68 11.95
C GLN A 180 -1.72 -14.41 12.50
N ILE A 181 -2.50 -13.40 12.93
CA ILE A 181 -1.97 -12.16 13.51
C ILE A 181 -1.19 -12.45 14.80
N ALA A 182 -1.72 -13.33 15.66
CA ALA A 182 -1.06 -13.71 16.90
C ALA A 182 0.25 -14.45 16.65
N VAL A 183 0.27 -15.40 15.71
CA VAL A 183 1.47 -16.15 15.31
C VAL A 183 2.53 -15.23 14.71
N LYS A 184 2.14 -14.36 13.76
CA LYS A 184 3.05 -13.34 13.18
C LYS A 184 3.65 -12.45 14.27
N THR A 185 2.84 -11.98 15.21
CA THR A 185 3.30 -11.21 16.38
C THR A 185 4.30 -11.99 17.23
N VAL A 186 4.01 -13.26 17.55
CA VAL A 186 4.92 -14.13 18.31
C VAL A 186 6.26 -14.25 17.58
N LEU A 187 6.24 -14.56 16.29
CA LEU A 187 7.44 -14.71 15.48
C LEU A 187 8.26 -13.41 15.44
N LEU A 188 7.64 -12.25 15.20
CA LEU A 188 8.34 -10.97 15.22
C LEU A 188 8.98 -10.66 16.58
N ASN A 189 8.28 -10.94 17.68
CA ASN A 189 8.84 -10.77 19.03
C ASN A 189 10.06 -11.67 19.27
N VAL A 190 10.00 -12.92 18.79
CA VAL A 190 11.13 -13.86 18.85
C VAL A 190 12.31 -13.34 18.02
N LEU A 191 12.07 -12.86 16.80
CA LEU A 191 13.12 -12.37 15.92
C LEU A 191 13.84 -11.12 16.46
N ARG A 192 13.13 -10.25 17.18
CA ARG A 192 13.67 -8.97 17.71
C ARG A 192 14.63 -9.12 18.89
N VAL A 193 14.69 -10.28 19.55
CA VAL A 193 15.48 -10.44 20.79
C VAL A 193 16.98 -10.60 20.47
N PRO A 194 17.88 -9.79 21.06
CA PRO A 194 19.31 -9.87 20.77
C PRO A 194 20.03 -10.92 21.64
N ASP A 195 19.82 -12.21 21.35
CA ASP A 195 20.57 -13.33 21.97
C ASP A 195 21.27 -14.21 20.91
N ASP A 196 22.59 -14.35 21.00
CA ASP A 196 23.41 -15.06 20.01
C ASP A 196 23.02 -16.54 19.80
N ARG A 197 22.58 -17.24 20.86
CA ARG A 197 22.22 -18.66 20.75
C ARG A 197 20.93 -18.81 19.96
N MET A 198 19.96 -17.95 20.25
CA MET A 198 18.69 -17.89 19.53
C MET A 198 18.91 -17.45 18.08
N ARG A 199 19.74 -16.43 17.83
CA ARG A 199 20.07 -15.97 16.47
C ARG A 199 20.70 -17.09 15.62
N ARG A 200 21.67 -17.83 16.16
CA ARG A 200 22.28 -19.00 15.50
C ARG A 200 21.28 -20.14 15.28
N PHE A 201 20.34 -20.34 16.20
CA PHE A 201 19.28 -21.32 16.00
C PHE A 201 18.36 -20.91 14.84
N LEU A 202 17.93 -19.64 14.81
CA LEU A 202 17.05 -19.12 13.78
C LEU A 202 17.71 -19.20 12.41
N THR A 203 18.97 -18.77 12.25
CA THR A 203 19.75 -18.79 10.99
C THR A 203 20.17 -20.19 10.53
N HIS A 204 19.85 -21.23 11.30
CA HIS A 204 20.17 -22.60 10.91
C HIS A 204 19.30 -23.08 9.74
N ARG A 205 19.90 -23.79 8.77
CA ARG A 205 19.23 -24.26 7.54
C ARG A 205 17.91 -25.01 7.78
N GLN A 206 17.78 -25.73 8.91
CA GLN A 206 16.57 -26.47 9.24
C GLN A 206 15.40 -25.58 9.68
N ASN A 207 15.68 -24.37 10.17
CA ASN A 207 14.69 -23.43 10.71
C ASN A 207 14.33 -22.29 9.74
N MET A 208 15.09 -22.17 8.65
CA MET A 208 14.85 -21.27 7.53
C MET A 208 13.63 -21.55 6.62
N PRO A 209 13.09 -22.78 6.49
CA PRO A 209 12.03 -23.06 5.50
C PRO A 209 10.79 -22.17 5.60
N TYR A 210 10.48 -21.65 6.79
CA TYR A 210 9.39 -20.70 6.98
C TYR A 210 9.54 -19.44 6.12
N PHE A 211 10.74 -18.86 6.07
CA PHE A 211 11.00 -17.62 5.31
C PHE A 211 10.95 -17.87 3.80
N MET A 212 11.40 -19.04 3.34
CA MET A 212 11.19 -19.46 1.95
C MET A 212 9.70 -19.59 1.62
N GLU A 213 8.92 -20.20 2.52
CA GLU A 213 7.48 -20.34 2.35
C GLU A 213 6.78 -18.97 2.28
N LEU A 214 7.28 -17.94 2.96
CA LEU A 214 6.76 -16.58 2.81
C LEU A 214 6.97 -16.05 1.38
N VAL A 215 8.15 -16.23 0.80
CA VAL A 215 8.41 -15.81 -0.59
C VAL A 215 7.54 -16.58 -1.58
N ASP A 216 7.35 -17.89 -1.36
CA ASP A 216 6.45 -18.72 -2.17
C ASP A 216 4.99 -18.25 -2.04
N GLN A 217 4.55 -17.87 -0.83
CA GLN A 217 3.21 -17.30 -0.60
C GLN A 217 2.98 -16.01 -1.40
N SER A 218 4.00 -15.17 -1.57
CA SER A 218 3.90 -13.98 -2.43
C SER A 218 3.55 -14.36 -3.87
N GLN A 219 4.14 -15.42 -4.42
CA GLN A 219 3.82 -15.93 -5.77
C GLN A 219 2.42 -16.53 -5.83
N VAL A 220 2.02 -17.29 -4.80
CA VAL A 220 0.67 -17.89 -4.70
C VAL A 220 -0.41 -16.81 -4.70
N LEU A 221 -0.22 -15.71 -3.96
CA LEU A 221 -1.16 -14.59 -3.94
C LEU A 221 -1.26 -13.91 -5.32
N ALA A 222 -0.13 -13.70 -5.99
CA ALA A 222 -0.09 -13.15 -7.35
C ALA A 222 -0.80 -14.05 -8.38
N LEU A 223 -0.60 -15.37 -8.31
CA LEU A 223 -1.28 -16.33 -9.20
C LEU A 223 -2.78 -16.43 -8.89
N LYS A 224 -3.17 -16.35 -7.61
CA LYS A 224 -4.58 -16.30 -7.21
C LYS A 224 -5.25 -15.06 -7.77
N MET A 225 -4.58 -13.91 -7.73
CA MET A 225 -5.05 -12.68 -8.35
C MET A 225 -5.23 -12.86 -9.87
N GLN A 226 -4.22 -13.40 -10.56
CA GLN A 226 -4.33 -13.68 -12.00
C GLN A 226 -5.47 -14.64 -12.34
N GLY A 227 -5.69 -15.68 -11.52
CA GLY A 227 -6.79 -16.62 -11.68
C GLY A 227 -8.16 -15.95 -11.55
N LEU A 228 -8.30 -15.01 -10.62
CA LEU A 228 -9.50 -14.18 -10.52
C LEU A 228 -9.66 -13.32 -11.77
N LEU A 229 -8.62 -12.63 -12.23
CA LEU A 229 -8.69 -11.80 -13.44
C LEU A 229 -9.10 -12.59 -14.69
N ASN A 230 -8.65 -13.84 -14.82
CA ASN A 230 -8.99 -14.70 -15.94
C ASN A 230 -10.45 -15.19 -15.95
N THR A 231 -11.11 -15.22 -14.78
CA THR A 231 -12.47 -15.77 -14.62
C THR A 231 -13.55 -14.69 -14.55
N MET A 232 -13.18 -13.41 -14.61
CA MET A 232 -14.05 -12.30 -14.24
C MET A 232 -14.97 -11.80 -15.36
N GLN A 233 -16.25 -12.11 -15.21
CA GLN A 233 -17.40 -11.31 -15.67
C GLN A 233 -18.03 -10.66 -14.41
N ASN A 234 -17.60 -9.47 -13.99
CA ASN A 234 -18.20 -8.58 -12.95
C ASN A 234 -18.63 -9.13 -11.56
N MET A 235 -18.44 -10.42 -11.22
CA MET A 235 -19.04 -11.07 -10.04
C MET A 235 -18.09 -11.33 -8.85
N ASN A 236 -16.78 -11.03 -8.95
CA ASN A 236 -15.81 -11.29 -7.87
C ASN A 236 -14.89 -10.09 -7.52
N GLU A 237 -15.36 -8.86 -7.67
CA GLU A 237 -14.56 -7.65 -7.36
C GLU A 237 -14.15 -7.62 -5.88
N ASP A 238 -15.08 -7.94 -4.97
CA ASP A 238 -14.80 -8.04 -3.53
C ASP A 238 -13.71 -9.08 -3.20
N LYS A 239 -13.72 -10.22 -3.91
CA LYS A 239 -12.69 -11.27 -3.71
C LYS A 239 -11.34 -10.82 -4.23
N LEU A 240 -11.32 -10.03 -5.31
CA LEU A 240 -10.09 -9.47 -5.85
C LEU A 240 -9.50 -8.45 -4.86
N HIS A 241 -10.31 -7.52 -4.36
CA HIS A 241 -9.91 -6.58 -3.32
C HIS A 241 -9.37 -7.29 -2.07
N TYR A 242 -10.06 -8.33 -1.60
CA TYR A 242 -9.57 -9.14 -0.48
C TYR A 242 -8.18 -9.76 -0.74
N VAL A 243 -7.90 -10.23 -1.96
CA VAL A 243 -6.58 -10.78 -2.31
C VAL A 243 -5.52 -9.69 -2.45
N ILE A 244 -5.90 -8.49 -2.93
CA ILE A 244 -5.04 -7.31 -2.98
C ILE A 244 -4.63 -6.92 -1.55
N ASP A 245 -5.59 -6.79 -0.65
CA ASP A 245 -5.34 -6.45 0.76
C ASP A 245 -4.45 -7.50 1.43
N ALA A 246 -4.74 -8.78 1.21
CA ALA A 246 -3.89 -9.87 1.71
C ALA A 246 -2.45 -9.83 1.17
N THR A 247 -2.26 -9.36 -0.07
CA THR A 247 -0.93 -9.16 -0.68
C THR A 247 -0.20 -8.00 -0.01
N ILE A 248 -0.88 -6.89 0.24
CA ILE A 248 -0.33 -5.72 0.95
C ILE A 248 0.06 -6.08 2.38
N ASP A 249 -0.82 -6.76 3.12
CA ASP A 249 -0.56 -7.25 4.49
C ASP A 249 0.64 -8.21 4.53
N HIS A 250 0.79 -9.02 3.48
CA HIS A 250 1.93 -9.93 3.34
C HIS A 250 3.25 -9.17 3.11
N TRP A 251 3.26 -8.11 2.29
CA TRP A 251 4.43 -7.23 2.12
C TRP A 251 4.80 -6.49 3.40
N TYR A 252 3.84 -5.93 4.12
CA TYR A 252 4.12 -5.29 5.41
C TYR A 252 4.71 -6.26 6.43
N TYR A 253 4.21 -7.51 6.46
CA TYR A 253 4.79 -8.53 7.32
C TYR A 253 6.23 -8.90 6.95
N MET A 254 6.54 -9.01 5.65
CA MET A 254 7.92 -9.25 5.20
C MET A 254 8.83 -8.06 5.50
N GLN A 255 8.34 -6.82 5.35
CA GLN A 255 9.06 -5.62 5.72
C GLN A 255 9.39 -5.61 7.22
N ASP A 256 8.43 -5.96 8.08
CA ASP A 256 8.66 -6.09 9.52
C ASP A 256 9.78 -7.10 9.87
N ILE A 257 9.95 -8.15 9.05
CA ILE A 257 11.06 -9.12 9.19
C ILE A 257 12.38 -8.53 8.68
N LEU A 258 12.36 -7.80 7.55
CA LEU A 258 13.53 -7.14 6.98
C LEU A 258 14.08 -6.03 7.91
N ASP A 259 13.24 -5.44 8.75
CA ASP A 259 13.63 -4.43 9.76
C ASP A 259 14.17 -5.04 11.07
N VAL A 260 14.15 -6.36 11.21
CA VAL A 260 14.72 -7.02 12.40
C VAL A 260 16.26 -6.89 12.37
N PRO A 261 16.92 -6.62 13.52
CA PRO A 261 18.38 -6.54 13.62
C PRO A 261 19.06 -7.93 13.54
N LEU A 262 18.86 -8.64 12.44
CA LEU A 262 19.36 -9.99 12.12
C LEU A 262 19.95 -10.02 10.70
N PRO A 263 21.17 -9.50 10.47
CA PRO A 263 21.71 -9.27 9.13
C PRO A 263 21.79 -10.53 8.26
N ASP A 264 22.14 -11.68 8.84
CA ASP A 264 22.22 -12.94 8.10
C ASP A 264 20.85 -13.38 7.55
N LEU A 265 19.79 -13.22 8.35
CA LEU A 265 18.42 -13.55 7.96
C LEU A 265 17.89 -12.53 6.95
N THR A 266 18.07 -11.23 7.21
CA THR A 266 17.54 -10.18 6.34
C THR A 266 18.22 -10.19 4.97
N PHE A 267 19.53 -10.48 4.92
CA PHE A 267 20.24 -10.69 3.66
C PHE A 267 19.69 -11.89 2.90
N GLN A 268 19.55 -13.04 3.56
CA GLN A 268 19.08 -14.27 2.92
C GLN A 268 17.62 -14.16 2.44
N LEU A 269 16.74 -13.55 3.25
CA LEU A 269 15.37 -13.26 2.86
C LEU A 269 15.32 -12.30 1.67
N GLY A 270 16.12 -11.23 1.70
CA GLY A 270 16.24 -10.28 0.60
C GLY A 270 16.70 -10.95 -0.70
N GLU A 271 17.69 -11.84 -0.63
CA GLU A 271 18.17 -12.63 -1.77
C GLU A 271 17.05 -13.50 -2.36
N TRP A 272 16.27 -14.19 -1.52
CA TRP A 272 15.15 -15.02 -1.99
C TRP A 272 14.03 -14.21 -2.61
N VAL A 273 13.65 -13.08 -2.00
CA VAL A 273 12.66 -12.16 -2.59
C VAL A 273 13.16 -11.64 -3.93
N PHE A 274 14.44 -11.26 -4.02
CA PHE A 274 15.02 -10.75 -5.24
C PHE A 274 15.09 -11.79 -6.37
N GLU A 275 15.72 -12.94 -6.13
CA GLU A 275 15.95 -13.94 -7.18
C GLU A 275 14.68 -14.70 -7.56
N SER A 276 13.88 -15.13 -6.57
CA SER A 276 12.70 -15.97 -6.82
C SER A 276 11.47 -15.15 -7.24
N TYR A 277 11.14 -14.11 -6.48
CA TYR A 277 9.91 -13.33 -6.71
C TYR A 277 10.11 -12.19 -7.69
N LEU A 278 11.07 -11.28 -7.46
CA LEU A 278 11.23 -10.09 -8.30
C LEU A 278 11.79 -10.44 -9.68
N LYS A 279 12.99 -11.04 -9.74
CA LYS A 279 13.69 -11.35 -10.99
C LYS A 279 13.07 -12.52 -11.74
N GLY A 280 12.90 -13.66 -11.05
CA GLY A 280 12.43 -14.91 -11.65
C GLY A 280 10.95 -14.94 -12.05
N PHE A 281 10.10 -14.13 -11.40
CA PHE A 281 8.65 -14.22 -11.56
C PHE A 281 8.00 -12.91 -12.06
N VAL A 282 8.12 -11.81 -11.30
CA VAL A 282 7.43 -10.55 -11.64
C VAL A 282 8.08 -9.81 -12.81
N ALA A 283 9.39 -9.55 -12.76
CA ALA A 283 10.11 -8.84 -13.82
C ALA A 283 10.12 -9.62 -15.14
N HIS A 284 10.19 -10.96 -15.06
CA HIS A 284 10.04 -11.82 -16.22
C HIS A 284 8.68 -11.67 -16.91
N SER A 285 7.63 -11.32 -16.16
CA SER A 285 6.27 -11.12 -16.68
C SER A 285 6.08 -9.77 -17.40
N LEU A 286 7.04 -8.84 -17.27
CA LEU A 286 7.05 -7.58 -18.02
C LEU A 286 7.40 -7.79 -19.50
N LEU A 287 8.24 -8.78 -19.79
CA LEU A 287 8.71 -9.07 -21.14
C LEU A 287 7.60 -9.74 -21.96
N PRO A 288 7.42 -9.38 -23.25
CA PRO A 288 6.49 -10.05 -24.13
C PRO A 288 7.04 -11.44 -24.50
N ASN A 289 6.72 -12.46 -23.71
CA ASN A 289 7.13 -13.85 -23.94
C ASN A 289 5.94 -14.77 -24.23
N CYS A 290 6.11 -15.70 -25.17
CA CYS A 290 5.08 -16.70 -25.51
C CYS A 290 5.19 -18.01 -24.69
N HIS A 291 6.22 -18.15 -23.84
CA HIS A 291 6.64 -19.46 -23.37
C HIS A 291 5.60 -20.09 -22.43
N ALA A 292 5.14 -21.30 -22.76
CA ALA A 292 4.03 -21.96 -22.05
C ALA A 292 4.40 -22.47 -20.65
N ASN A 293 5.69 -22.68 -20.35
CA ASN A 293 6.13 -23.47 -19.19
C ASN A 293 6.55 -22.67 -17.95
N GLY A 294 6.29 -21.36 -17.90
CA GLY A 294 6.44 -20.54 -16.69
C GLY A 294 5.11 -20.31 -15.97
N GLN A 295 5.13 -20.32 -14.64
CA GLN A 295 4.10 -19.62 -13.85
C GLN A 295 4.29 -18.12 -14.13
N ARG A 296 3.45 -17.56 -14.99
CA ARG A 296 3.49 -16.16 -15.42
C ARG A 296 2.19 -15.47 -15.05
N ILE A 297 2.28 -14.16 -14.81
CA ILE A 297 1.15 -13.25 -14.65
C ILE A 297 1.09 -12.27 -15.82
N SER A 298 -0.05 -11.61 -15.99
CA SER A 298 -0.21 -10.57 -17.00
C SER A 298 0.74 -9.40 -16.76
N THR A 299 1.21 -8.75 -17.82
CA THR A 299 2.11 -7.58 -17.72
C THR A 299 1.52 -6.46 -16.86
N LEU A 300 0.23 -6.19 -16.98
CA LEU A 300 -0.48 -5.21 -16.15
C LEU A 300 -0.43 -5.58 -14.65
N LEU A 301 -0.69 -6.85 -14.32
CA LEU A 301 -0.60 -7.32 -12.94
C LEU A 301 0.84 -7.27 -12.43
N ALA A 302 1.83 -7.57 -13.27
CA ALA A 302 3.24 -7.44 -12.91
C ALA A 302 3.63 -5.99 -12.58
N LEU A 303 3.20 -5.02 -13.40
CA LEU A 303 3.39 -3.60 -13.11
C LEU A 303 2.74 -3.20 -11.79
N PHE A 304 1.51 -3.66 -11.53
CA PHE A 304 0.81 -3.39 -10.28
C PHE A 304 1.53 -3.99 -9.06
N LEU A 305 2.00 -5.23 -9.13
CA LEU A 305 2.72 -5.88 -8.03
C LEU A 305 4.08 -5.22 -7.76
N LEU A 306 4.80 -4.78 -8.80
CA LEU A 306 6.03 -3.98 -8.63
C LEU A 306 5.71 -2.64 -7.98
N LEU A 307 4.66 -1.96 -8.42
CA LEU A 307 4.22 -0.70 -7.84
C LEU A 307 3.92 -0.86 -6.34
N GLN A 308 3.15 -1.90 -5.97
CA GLN A 308 2.88 -2.23 -4.57
C GLN A 308 4.16 -2.53 -3.79
N PHE A 309 5.06 -3.33 -4.36
CA PHE A 309 6.34 -3.64 -3.74
C PHE A 309 7.14 -2.37 -3.40
N PHE A 310 7.28 -1.42 -4.34
CA PHE A 310 8.00 -0.17 -4.11
C PHE A 310 7.27 0.82 -3.18
N GLN A 311 5.96 0.66 -2.99
CA GLN A 311 5.17 1.45 -2.03
C GLN A 311 5.22 0.86 -0.61
N CYS A 312 5.27 -0.46 -0.47
CA CYS A 312 5.22 -1.15 0.82
C CYS A 312 6.60 -1.38 1.44
N ILE A 313 7.62 -1.71 0.64
CA ILE A 313 8.97 -2.04 1.14
C ILE A 313 9.78 -0.76 1.39
N THR A 314 10.48 -0.74 2.52
CA THR A 314 11.39 0.35 2.93
C THR A 314 12.83 -0.13 3.07
N HIS A 315 13.09 -1.45 2.99
CA HIS A 315 14.43 -2.03 3.09
C HIS A 315 15.33 -1.63 1.89
N THR A 316 16.19 -0.63 2.10
CA THR A 316 17.05 0.00 1.08
C THR A 316 17.85 -0.98 0.21
N PRO A 317 18.56 -2.00 0.75
CA PRO A 317 19.34 -2.90 -0.10
C PRO A 317 18.49 -3.65 -1.13
N LEU A 318 17.26 -4.00 -0.76
CA LEU A 318 16.33 -4.71 -1.65
C LEU A 318 15.71 -3.78 -2.69
N LEU A 319 15.36 -2.55 -2.29
CA LEU A 319 14.86 -1.53 -3.22
C LEU A 319 15.91 -1.12 -4.25
N ASN A 320 17.17 -0.94 -3.81
CA ASN A 320 18.30 -0.64 -4.68
C ASN A 320 18.55 -1.78 -5.68
N ALA A 321 18.54 -3.03 -5.20
CA ALA A 321 18.72 -4.19 -6.06
C ALA A 321 17.62 -4.29 -7.13
N ALA A 322 16.35 -4.09 -6.74
CA ALA A 322 15.22 -4.08 -7.65
C ALA A 322 15.32 -2.93 -8.68
N THR A 323 15.75 -1.74 -8.25
CA THR A 323 15.92 -0.57 -9.13
C THR A 323 17.02 -0.81 -10.16
N LEU A 324 18.17 -1.35 -9.74
CA LEU A 324 19.26 -1.71 -10.66
C LEU A 324 18.82 -2.73 -11.70
N MET A 325 18.14 -3.79 -11.25
CA MET A 325 17.61 -4.83 -12.14
C MET A 325 16.69 -4.25 -13.22
N LEU A 326 15.85 -3.28 -12.87
CA LEU A 326 14.87 -2.70 -13.80
C LEU A 326 15.47 -1.65 -14.74
N PHE A 327 16.46 -0.86 -14.31
CA PHE A 327 16.89 0.34 -15.05
C PHE A 327 18.37 0.43 -15.41
N HIS A 328 19.26 -0.30 -14.74
CA HIS A 328 20.69 -0.16 -15.03
C HIS A 328 21.04 -0.90 -16.33
N PRO A 329 21.78 -0.29 -17.28
CA PRO A 329 22.05 -0.88 -18.59
C PRO A 329 22.85 -2.19 -18.49
N ASP A 330 23.78 -2.31 -17.53
CA ASP A 330 24.62 -3.50 -17.32
C ASP A 330 24.00 -4.57 -16.39
N ALA A 331 22.70 -4.50 -16.06
CA ALA A 331 22.09 -5.34 -15.02
C ALA A 331 21.89 -6.83 -15.39
N HIS A 332 22.30 -7.27 -16.58
CA HIS A 332 21.98 -8.57 -17.17
C HIS A 332 22.32 -9.79 -16.29
N GLU A 333 23.33 -9.69 -15.42
CA GLU A 333 23.76 -10.77 -14.52
C GLU A 333 23.98 -10.30 -13.07
N SER A 334 23.26 -9.26 -12.63
CA SER A 334 23.44 -8.79 -11.25
C SER A 334 22.84 -9.79 -10.25
N SER A 335 23.67 -10.22 -9.29
CA SER A 335 23.24 -10.96 -8.10
C SER A 335 22.69 -9.97 -7.08
N TYR A 336 21.84 -10.44 -6.16
CA TYR A 336 21.42 -9.64 -5.02
C TYR A 336 22.61 -8.97 -4.30
N MET A 337 23.70 -9.70 -4.04
CA MET A 337 24.87 -9.16 -3.34
C MET A 337 25.53 -7.98 -4.09
N SER A 338 25.71 -8.11 -5.41
CA SER A 338 26.32 -7.05 -6.22
C SER A 338 25.41 -5.84 -6.39
N SER A 339 24.09 -6.05 -6.32
CA SER A 339 23.09 -5.01 -6.53
C SER A 339 22.73 -4.27 -5.23
N ALA A 340 22.75 -4.98 -4.10
CA ALA A 340 22.36 -4.47 -2.79
C ALA A 340 23.43 -3.57 -2.13
N LEU A 341 24.72 -3.84 -2.38
CA LEU A 341 25.85 -3.10 -1.79
C LEU A 341 26.33 -1.91 -2.62
N GLY A 342 25.66 -1.64 -3.76
CA GLY A 342 26.04 -0.60 -4.71
C GLY A 342 27.22 -1.02 -5.59
N ALA A 343 27.12 -0.74 -6.90
CA ALA A 343 28.24 -0.81 -7.83
C ALA A 343 29.23 0.35 -7.56
N GLY A 344 29.80 0.38 -6.35
CA GLY A 344 30.80 1.36 -5.94
C GLY A 344 32.13 1.13 -6.64
N GLY A 345 32.27 1.68 -7.84
CA GLY A 345 33.51 2.17 -8.43
C GLY A 345 34.71 1.22 -8.51
N ARG A 346 34.84 0.52 -9.65
CA ARG A 346 36.06 0.41 -10.49
C ARG A 346 35.86 -0.71 -11.51
N LYS A 347 36.07 -0.40 -12.79
CA LYS A 347 36.25 -1.37 -13.87
C LYS A 347 37.20 -2.49 -13.41
N PRO A 348 36.86 -3.79 -13.57
CA PRO A 348 37.79 -4.86 -13.26
C PRO A 348 38.70 -5.11 -14.46
N SER A 349 39.54 -4.15 -14.82
CA SER A 349 40.74 -4.45 -15.58
C SER A 349 41.86 -4.72 -14.58
N ASN A 350 42.15 -6.02 -14.36
CA ASN A 350 43.21 -6.57 -13.49
C ASN A 350 42.85 -6.78 -12.00
N ALA A 351 41.95 -7.73 -11.73
CA ALA A 351 41.98 -8.46 -10.46
C ALA A 351 42.51 -9.88 -10.71
N ARG A 352 43.84 -10.06 -10.56
CA ARG A 352 44.44 -11.38 -10.32
C ARG A 352 43.85 -11.91 -9.01
N SER A 353 43.12 -13.01 -9.09
CA SER A 353 43.10 -14.11 -8.11
C SER A 353 43.27 -13.68 -6.65
N LEU A 354 42.17 -13.35 -5.97
CA LEU A 354 42.09 -13.49 -4.52
C LEU A 354 41.26 -14.75 -4.23
N SER A 355 41.95 -15.67 -3.55
CA SER A 355 41.59 -17.05 -3.30
C SER A 355 40.21 -17.22 -2.66
N ARG A 356 39.36 -17.99 -3.35
CA ARG A 356 38.22 -18.74 -2.82
C ARG A 356 38.64 -19.43 -1.51
N ALA A 357 38.06 -19.03 -0.38
CA ALA A 357 38.10 -19.86 0.83
C ALA A 357 37.24 -21.09 0.55
N THR A 358 37.90 -22.16 0.13
CA THR A 358 37.34 -23.49 -0.05
C THR A 358 36.95 -24.08 1.30
N SER A 359 35.66 -24.13 1.59
CA SER A 359 35.04 -25.27 2.27
C SER A 359 33.53 -25.20 2.08
N PHE A 360 32.89 -26.35 1.84
CA PHE A 360 31.44 -26.60 1.71
C PHE A 360 30.78 -26.67 0.31
N GLU A 361 31.51 -26.91 -0.78
CA GLU A 361 30.88 -27.28 -2.08
C GLU A 361 31.04 -28.75 -2.50
N SER A 362 31.75 -29.59 -1.75
CA SER A 362 32.10 -30.95 -2.21
C SER A 362 31.15 -32.06 -1.74
N SER A 363 29.83 -31.90 -1.86
CA SER A 363 28.89 -33.00 -1.51
C SER A 363 27.52 -32.99 -2.22
N LEU A 364 27.36 -32.48 -3.45
CA LEU A 364 26.05 -32.53 -4.13
C LEU A 364 26.07 -32.78 -5.66
N SER A 365 27.15 -33.30 -6.23
CA SER A 365 27.23 -33.49 -7.70
C SER A 365 27.72 -34.88 -8.12
N GLN A 366 27.04 -35.94 -7.70
CA GLN A 366 27.04 -37.22 -8.44
C GLN A 366 25.68 -37.91 -8.35
N ALA A 367 24.82 -37.68 -9.35
CA ALA A 367 23.83 -38.64 -9.83
C ALA A 367 23.33 -38.19 -11.20
N SER A 368 23.76 -38.88 -12.25
CA SER A 368 23.26 -38.75 -13.63
C SER A 368 21.84 -39.36 -13.76
N PRO A 369 20.93 -38.80 -14.58
CA PRO A 369 19.61 -39.39 -14.76
C PRO A 369 19.64 -40.54 -15.78
N ARG A 370 19.30 -41.76 -15.35
CA ARG A 370 18.87 -42.85 -16.23
C ARG A 370 17.45 -42.58 -16.73
N GLN A 371 17.25 -42.66 -18.04
CA GLN A 371 15.94 -42.69 -18.70
C GLN A 371 15.09 -43.86 -18.17
N VAL A 372 13.84 -43.57 -17.78
CA VAL A 372 12.77 -44.56 -17.63
C VAL A 372 11.51 -44.00 -18.27
N THR A 373 11.07 -44.66 -19.34
CA THR A 373 9.79 -44.47 -20.05
C THR A 373 8.61 -44.94 -19.20
N LEU A 374 7.52 -44.17 -19.17
CA LEU A 374 6.23 -44.54 -18.59
C LEU A 374 5.22 -44.92 -19.70
N PRO A 375 4.38 -45.97 -19.52
CA PRO A 375 3.34 -46.38 -20.47
C PRO A 375 2.02 -45.59 -20.28
N PRO A 376 1.09 -45.62 -21.26
CA PRO A 376 -0.11 -44.77 -21.27
C PRO A 376 -1.26 -45.34 -20.42
N SER A 377 -2.09 -44.44 -19.88
CA SER A 377 -3.34 -44.73 -19.16
C SER A 377 -4.55 -44.88 -20.11
N PRO A 378 -5.56 -45.71 -19.78
CA PRO A 378 -6.87 -45.71 -20.44
C PRO A 378 -7.92 -44.87 -19.67
N PRO A 379 -9.09 -44.57 -20.28
CA PRO A 379 -9.96 -43.46 -19.88
C PRO A 379 -11.19 -43.83 -19.03
N LEU A 380 -11.64 -42.81 -18.27
CA LEU A 380 -12.99 -42.44 -17.77
C LEU A 380 -14.15 -43.46 -17.76
N SER A 381 -14.81 -43.58 -16.59
CA SER A 381 -16.26 -43.79 -16.51
C SER A 381 -16.85 -43.30 -15.16
N VAL A 382 -18.07 -42.77 -15.26
CA VAL A 382 -18.92 -42.12 -14.26
C VAL A 382 -19.72 -43.15 -13.44
N ASP A 383 -19.92 -42.94 -12.14
CA ASP A 383 -21.20 -43.10 -11.40
C ASP A 383 -21.05 -42.84 -9.87
N SER A 384 -22.12 -42.34 -9.26
CA SER A 384 -22.26 -41.78 -7.89
C SER A 384 -22.34 -42.84 -6.75
N PRO A 385 -22.81 -42.53 -5.52
CA PRO A 385 -22.32 -41.62 -4.46
C PRO A 385 -22.07 -42.37 -3.12
N ALA A 386 -21.03 -42.04 -2.34
CA ALA A 386 -20.98 -42.43 -0.91
C ALA A 386 -19.89 -41.69 -0.11
N THR A 387 -20.33 -41.11 1.01
CA THR A 387 -19.62 -40.87 2.29
C THR A 387 -18.35 -41.68 2.52
N HIS A 388 -17.24 -41.01 2.87
CA HIS A 388 -16.14 -41.59 3.65
C HIS A 388 -15.38 -40.52 4.46
N PRO A 389 -14.67 -40.93 5.53
CA PRO A 389 -14.51 -40.19 6.77
C PRO A 389 -13.12 -39.58 6.98
N ILE A 390 -13.04 -38.75 8.02
CA ILE A 390 -11.84 -38.18 8.63
C ILE A 390 -10.86 -39.30 9.04
N PRO A 391 -9.56 -39.25 8.70
CA PRO A 391 -8.57 -40.11 9.33
C PRO A 391 -8.00 -39.49 10.60
N GLN A 392 -8.13 -40.27 11.67
CA GLN A 392 -7.61 -40.06 13.01
C GLN A 392 -6.08 -40.17 13.09
N SER A 393 -5.52 -39.38 14.01
CA SER A 393 -4.32 -39.59 14.83
C SER A 393 -3.42 -40.82 14.55
N LEU A 394 -2.13 -40.56 14.30
CA LEU A 394 -1.07 -41.57 14.44
C LEU A 394 -0.48 -41.51 15.87
N SER A 395 -0.75 -42.57 16.62
CA SER A 395 -0.13 -42.93 17.89
C SER A 395 1.30 -43.45 17.70
N ALA A 396 2.13 -43.26 18.73
CA ALA A 396 3.51 -43.70 18.78
C ALA A 396 3.62 -45.09 19.41
N GLU A 397 3.70 -46.13 18.59
CA GLU A 397 4.23 -47.44 19.00
C GLU A 397 5.05 -48.02 17.86
N SER A 398 6.37 -47.84 17.89
CA SER A 398 7.37 -48.70 17.22
C SER A 398 8.78 -48.23 17.61
N LEU A 399 9.17 -48.47 18.86
CA LEU A 399 10.57 -48.48 19.28
C LEU A 399 10.96 -49.93 19.57
N GLN A 400 11.59 -50.59 18.59
CA GLN A 400 12.38 -51.80 18.85
C GLN A 400 13.86 -51.43 18.78
N PHE A 401 14.50 -51.49 19.95
CA PHE A 401 15.95 -51.39 20.10
C PHE A 401 16.57 -52.74 19.69
N GLN A 402 17.42 -52.74 18.66
CA GLN A 402 18.35 -53.83 18.41
C GLN A 402 19.78 -53.31 18.56
N HIS A 403 20.47 -53.85 19.57
CA HIS A 403 21.88 -53.61 19.85
C HIS A 403 22.75 -54.10 18.68
N GLN A 404 23.76 -53.28 18.32
CA GLN A 404 24.89 -53.56 17.41
C GLN A 404 24.76 -53.19 15.93
N SER A 405 24.64 -51.89 15.63
CA SER A 405 25.29 -51.26 14.45
C SER A 405 25.08 -49.75 14.49
N LYS A 406 26.16 -48.96 14.46
CA LYS A 406 26.11 -47.49 14.38
C LYS A 406 25.75 -47.05 12.95
N GLN A 407 24.48 -47.06 12.58
CA GLN A 407 23.92 -46.33 11.42
C GLN A 407 22.39 -46.30 11.52
N LEU A 408 21.79 -45.11 11.47
CA LEU A 408 20.34 -44.90 11.42
C LEU A 408 19.90 -44.91 9.94
N GLU A 409 19.37 -46.03 9.47
CA GLU A 409 18.62 -46.08 8.20
C GLU A 409 17.14 -45.84 8.49
N LEU A 410 16.57 -44.79 7.87
CA LEU A 410 15.13 -44.51 7.89
C LEU A 410 14.41 -45.46 6.94
N SER A 411 13.28 -46.02 7.38
CA SER A 411 12.41 -46.86 6.56
C SER A 411 11.85 -46.08 5.34
N PRO A 412 11.67 -46.74 4.18
CA PRO A 412 11.37 -46.08 2.91
C PRO A 412 9.96 -45.45 2.84
N THR A 413 9.11 -45.68 3.83
CA THR A 413 7.72 -45.21 3.85
C THR A 413 7.54 -43.82 4.50
N ALA A 414 8.55 -43.27 5.17
CA ALA A 414 8.51 -41.91 5.76
C ALA A 414 9.07 -40.81 4.83
N ALA A 415 9.77 -41.19 3.75
CA ALA A 415 10.39 -40.25 2.80
C ALA A 415 9.41 -39.64 1.78
N HIS A 416 8.18 -40.17 1.68
CA HIS A 416 7.19 -39.73 0.69
C HIS A 416 6.19 -38.68 1.20
N ALA A 417 6.15 -38.39 2.51
CA ALA A 417 5.19 -37.42 3.10
C ALA A 417 5.75 -35.99 3.32
N LEU A 418 7.01 -35.72 2.96
CA LEU A 418 7.67 -34.41 3.11
C LEU A 418 8.15 -33.83 1.77
N LYS A 419 7.27 -33.85 0.77
CA LYS A 419 7.44 -33.05 -0.44
C LYS A 419 6.26 -32.10 -0.56
N SER A 420 6.36 -30.93 0.08
CA SER A 420 5.74 -29.75 -0.52
C SER A 420 6.35 -29.58 -1.92
N PRO A 421 5.57 -29.17 -2.94
CA PRO A 421 6.11 -28.98 -4.27
C PRO A 421 7.10 -27.83 -4.20
N ARG A 422 8.40 -28.14 -4.16
CA ARG A 422 9.46 -27.14 -4.35
C ARG A 422 9.35 -26.68 -5.80
N PHE A 423 8.97 -25.42 -6.00
CA PHE A 423 9.22 -24.73 -7.26
C PHE A 423 10.73 -24.61 -7.43
N VAL A 424 11.32 -25.53 -8.19
CA VAL A 424 12.69 -25.39 -8.65
C VAL A 424 12.63 -24.52 -9.89
N LEU A 425 13.06 -23.26 -9.76
CA LEU A 425 13.23 -22.39 -10.91
C LEU A 425 14.27 -23.03 -11.86
N PRO A 426 13.93 -23.34 -13.12
CA PRO A 426 14.94 -23.72 -14.10
C PRO A 426 15.90 -22.54 -14.29
N LYS A 427 17.21 -22.82 -14.40
CA LYS A 427 18.21 -21.82 -14.78
C LYS A 427 17.76 -21.18 -16.10
N LEU A 428 17.54 -19.87 -16.09
CA LEU A 428 17.09 -19.12 -17.25
C LEU A 428 18.18 -19.11 -18.32
N PRO A 429 17.88 -19.50 -19.57
CA PRO A 429 18.79 -19.31 -20.70
C PRO A 429 18.93 -17.81 -21.05
N PRO A 430 20.02 -17.41 -21.75
CA PRO A 430 20.20 -16.03 -22.21
C PRO A 430 19.03 -15.62 -23.10
N VAL A 431 18.46 -14.45 -22.81
CA VAL A 431 17.25 -13.92 -23.45
C VAL A 431 17.60 -13.41 -24.85
N GLY A 432 17.11 -14.08 -25.90
CA GLY A 432 17.13 -13.60 -27.28
C GLY A 432 15.73 -13.69 -27.89
N PHE A 433 15.25 -12.61 -28.54
CA PHE A 433 13.88 -12.46 -29.05
C PHE A 433 13.82 -12.67 -30.58
N GLN A 434 12.81 -13.40 -31.10
CA GLN A 434 12.57 -13.64 -32.54
C GLN A 434 11.07 -13.86 -32.87
N PRO A 435 10.55 -13.32 -34.00
CA PRO A 435 9.13 -13.44 -34.38
C PRO A 435 8.66 -14.86 -34.61
N HIS A 436 7.38 -15.12 -34.29
CA HIS A 436 6.70 -16.35 -34.67
C HIS A 436 6.56 -16.40 -36.20
N GLN A 437 7.23 -17.35 -36.86
CA GLN A 437 6.96 -17.66 -38.26
C GLN A 437 5.68 -18.49 -38.33
N SER A 438 4.55 -17.82 -38.49
CA SER A 438 3.25 -18.46 -38.72
C SER A 438 3.27 -19.22 -40.05
N SER A 439 3.40 -20.55 -40.01
CA SER A 439 3.14 -21.41 -41.16
C SER A 439 1.98 -22.40 -40.97
N SER A 440 1.23 -22.33 -39.86
CA SER A 440 -0.02 -23.09 -39.70
C SER A 440 -1.13 -22.23 -39.10
N GLN A 441 -2.26 -22.17 -39.80
CA GLN A 441 -3.50 -21.47 -39.43
C GLN A 441 -4.38 -22.34 -38.50
N ASP A 442 -3.79 -23.17 -37.63
CA ASP A 442 -4.55 -24.06 -36.75
C ASP A 442 -4.30 -23.76 -35.26
N PRO A 443 -5.32 -23.31 -34.50
CA PRO A 443 -5.20 -22.99 -33.07
C PRO A 443 -5.11 -24.22 -32.14
N THR A 444 -4.89 -25.42 -32.69
CA THR A 444 -4.86 -26.69 -31.94
C THR A 444 -3.52 -27.43 -31.99
N ASP A 445 -2.54 -26.96 -32.78
CA ASP A 445 -1.20 -27.53 -32.82
C ASP A 445 -0.31 -26.97 -31.69
N LEU A 446 -0.32 -27.66 -30.55
CA LEU A 446 0.53 -27.44 -29.37
C LEU A 446 2.00 -27.84 -29.63
N SER A 447 2.63 -27.31 -30.68
CA SER A 447 4.09 -27.31 -30.75
C SER A 447 4.64 -26.25 -29.77
N PRO A 448 5.62 -26.58 -28.91
CA PRO A 448 6.18 -25.59 -27.98
C PRO A 448 6.90 -24.50 -28.77
N CYS A 449 6.41 -23.25 -28.70
CA CYS A 449 7.10 -22.09 -29.27
C CYS A 449 8.54 -22.02 -28.73
N SER A 450 9.49 -21.61 -29.59
CA SER A 450 10.87 -21.33 -29.17
C SER A 450 10.89 -20.33 -28.00
N SER A 451 11.93 -20.36 -27.17
CA SER A 451 12.14 -19.40 -26.05
C SER A 451 12.21 -17.93 -26.50
N SER A 452 12.19 -17.68 -27.81
CA SER A 452 12.30 -16.39 -28.47
C SER A 452 10.96 -15.86 -29.05
N CYS A 453 9.88 -16.66 -29.08
CA CYS A 453 8.61 -16.36 -29.77
C CYS A 453 7.70 -15.36 -29.00
N TYR A 454 6.85 -14.56 -29.69
CA TYR A 454 6.10 -13.45 -29.07
C TYR A 454 4.68 -13.13 -29.60
N LEU A 455 4.09 -13.90 -30.53
CA LEU A 455 2.82 -13.52 -31.19
C LEU A 455 1.54 -14.21 -30.68
N VAL A 456 1.51 -14.71 -29.44
CA VAL A 456 0.26 -15.16 -28.80
C VAL A 456 0.20 -14.62 -27.37
N THR A 457 -0.73 -13.71 -27.09
CA THR A 457 -0.99 -13.20 -25.74
C THR A 457 -1.69 -14.28 -24.91
N ARG A 458 -1.06 -14.74 -23.83
CA ARG A 458 -1.59 -15.81 -22.96
C ARG A 458 -2.86 -15.39 -22.22
N PHE A 459 -3.01 -14.11 -21.93
CA PHE A 459 -4.15 -13.56 -21.20
C PHE A 459 -4.96 -12.65 -22.10
N ALA A 460 -6.29 -12.74 -21.97
CA ALA A 460 -7.22 -11.91 -22.72
C ALA A 460 -7.15 -10.42 -22.31
N ILE A 461 -6.58 -10.12 -21.14
CA ILE A 461 -6.58 -8.79 -20.55
C ILE A 461 -5.22 -8.51 -19.89
N GLY A 462 -4.72 -7.28 -20.03
CA GLY A 462 -3.52 -6.81 -19.34
C GLY A 462 -2.19 -7.29 -19.93
N GLU A 463 -2.21 -7.82 -21.16
CA GLU A 463 -1.02 -8.18 -21.94
C GLU A 463 -0.71 -7.14 -23.01
N TRP A 464 0.49 -7.23 -23.58
CA TRP A 464 0.95 -6.34 -24.63
C TRP A 464 0.02 -6.31 -25.85
N PRO A 465 -0.34 -5.13 -26.36
CA PRO A 465 -0.98 -5.00 -27.66
C PRO A 465 -0.08 -5.55 -28.76
N PRO A 466 -0.60 -6.35 -29.72
CA PRO A 466 0.22 -6.93 -30.78
C PRO A 466 1.01 -5.90 -31.61
N SER A 467 0.46 -4.70 -31.80
CA SER A 467 1.13 -3.59 -32.49
C SER A 467 2.38 -3.09 -31.78
N ASP A 468 2.38 -3.14 -30.44
CA ASP A 468 3.45 -2.57 -29.62
C ASP A 468 4.60 -3.56 -29.46
N VAL A 469 4.29 -4.86 -29.41
CA VAL A 469 5.30 -5.94 -29.47
C VAL A 469 6.12 -5.85 -30.76
N LEU A 470 5.48 -5.54 -31.89
CA LEU A 470 6.18 -5.39 -33.19
C LEU A 470 7.08 -4.16 -33.27
N ARG A 471 6.86 -3.16 -32.41
CA ARG A 471 7.69 -1.93 -32.33
C ARG A 471 8.83 -2.07 -31.33
N LEU A 472 8.84 -3.13 -30.52
CA LEU A 472 9.90 -3.37 -29.54
C LEU A 472 11.24 -3.59 -30.29
N PRO A 473 12.31 -2.84 -29.96
CA PRO A 473 13.61 -3.09 -30.56
C PRO A 473 14.08 -4.52 -30.24
N LEU A 474 14.57 -5.23 -31.25
CA LEU A 474 15.16 -6.57 -31.09
C LEU A 474 16.46 -6.46 -30.28
N PRO A 475 16.76 -7.42 -29.40
CA PRO A 475 17.70 -7.28 -28.29
C PRO A 475 19.14 -7.50 -28.75
N ASP A 476 19.84 -6.45 -29.15
CA ASP A 476 21.25 -6.64 -29.55
C ASP A 476 22.28 -6.22 -28.48
N ASP A 477 22.03 -5.28 -27.55
CA ASP A 477 22.97 -4.96 -26.44
C ASP A 477 22.36 -4.01 -25.36
N GLY A 478 21.56 -4.52 -24.39
CA GLY A 478 21.11 -3.70 -23.25
C GLY A 478 19.96 -4.26 -22.42
N ASN A 479 19.75 -3.74 -21.20
CA ASN A 479 18.81 -4.30 -20.21
C ASN A 479 17.38 -4.46 -20.78
N SER A 480 16.95 -5.72 -20.94
CA SER A 480 15.66 -6.07 -21.53
C SER A 480 14.47 -5.53 -20.71
N HIS A 481 14.61 -5.45 -19.38
CA HIS A 481 13.56 -4.91 -18.52
C HIS A 481 13.41 -3.39 -18.69
N GLN A 482 14.53 -2.69 -18.80
CA GLN A 482 14.54 -1.24 -19.05
C GLN A 482 13.88 -0.91 -20.39
N GLN A 483 14.26 -1.60 -21.47
CA GLN A 483 13.68 -1.42 -22.79
C GLN A 483 12.18 -1.76 -22.83
N SER A 484 11.80 -2.84 -22.15
CA SER A 484 10.40 -3.21 -21.96
C SER A 484 9.61 -2.12 -21.24
N LEU A 485 10.14 -1.53 -20.16
CA LEU A 485 9.48 -0.45 -19.44
C LEU A 485 9.38 0.82 -20.28
N LEU A 486 10.43 1.18 -21.03
CA LEU A 486 10.41 2.30 -21.98
C LEU A 486 9.32 2.13 -23.04
N ALA A 487 9.20 0.94 -23.61
CA ALA A 487 8.16 0.65 -24.59
C ALA A 487 6.75 0.59 -23.97
N LEU A 488 6.60 0.14 -22.71
CA LEU A 488 5.30 0.15 -22.01
C LEU A 488 4.77 1.57 -21.78
N LEU A 489 5.65 2.56 -21.63
CA LEU A 489 5.26 3.97 -21.54
C LEU A 489 4.65 4.46 -22.87
N GLN A 490 5.12 3.97 -24.01
CA GLN A 490 4.52 4.29 -25.32
C GLN A 490 3.42 3.32 -25.74
N SER A 491 2.95 2.47 -24.82
CA SER A 491 1.93 1.48 -25.13
C SER A 491 0.63 2.15 -25.59
N SER A 492 0.00 1.52 -26.59
CA SER A 492 -1.32 1.90 -27.08
C SER A 492 -2.44 1.64 -26.06
N ASP A 493 -2.20 0.79 -25.05
CA ASP A 493 -3.08 0.57 -23.91
C ASP A 493 -2.82 1.62 -22.80
N SER A 494 -3.86 2.39 -22.43
CA SER A 494 -3.79 3.42 -21.38
C SER A 494 -3.30 2.84 -20.06
N ARG A 495 -3.72 1.62 -19.74
CA ARG A 495 -3.54 1.01 -18.42
C ARG A 495 -2.12 0.54 -18.23
N LEU A 496 -1.51 -0.02 -19.28
CA LEU A 496 -0.09 -0.38 -19.30
C LEU A 496 0.79 0.86 -19.20
N SER A 497 0.47 1.91 -19.96
CA SER A 497 1.17 3.20 -19.87
C SER A 497 1.04 3.82 -18.48
N LEU A 498 -0.15 3.82 -17.88
CA LEU A 498 -0.39 4.31 -16.51
C LEU A 498 0.36 3.50 -15.46
N GLY A 499 0.36 2.16 -15.58
CA GLY A 499 1.09 1.28 -14.66
C GLY A 499 2.59 1.52 -14.71
N ALA A 500 3.16 1.71 -15.91
CA ALA A 500 4.56 2.03 -16.10
C ALA A 500 4.94 3.43 -15.57
N THR A 501 4.12 4.46 -15.84
CA THR A 501 4.36 5.82 -15.30
C THR A 501 4.24 5.84 -13.78
N ALA A 502 3.26 5.15 -13.20
CA ALA A 502 3.09 5.03 -11.77
C ALA A 502 4.27 4.32 -11.09
N LEU A 503 4.76 3.23 -11.69
CA LEU A 503 5.94 2.51 -11.20
C LEU A 503 7.17 3.41 -11.17
N LEU A 504 7.43 4.15 -12.26
CA LEU A 504 8.54 5.11 -12.32
C LEU A 504 8.39 6.22 -11.29
N ALA A 505 7.19 6.79 -11.15
CA ALA A 505 6.92 7.84 -10.18
C ALA A 505 7.15 7.34 -8.74
N ALA A 506 6.72 6.11 -8.43
CA ALA A 506 6.94 5.49 -7.13
C ALA A 506 8.43 5.30 -6.84
N ILE A 507 9.21 4.83 -7.81
CA ILE A 507 10.66 4.63 -7.66
C ILE A 507 11.40 5.98 -7.52
N ALA A 508 11.08 6.96 -8.36
CA ALA A 508 11.74 8.27 -8.34
C ALA A 508 11.46 9.07 -7.04
N SER A 509 10.26 8.90 -6.47
CA SER A 509 9.83 9.58 -5.23
C SER A 509 10.17 8.82 -3.95
N ASN A 510 10.57 7.55 -4.03
CA ASN A 510 10.88 6.74 -2.84
C ASN A 510 12.15 7.26 -2.15
N LYS A 511 12.01 7.64 -0.87
CA LYS A 511 13.08 8.23 -0.06
C LYS A 511 14.13 7.20 0.38
N ASN A 512 13.79 5.91 0.36
CA ASN A 512 14.65 4.82 0.82
C ASN A 512 15.56 4.26 -0.28
N ILE A 513 15.46 4.78 -1.51
CA ILE A 513 16.32 4.41 -2.64
C ILE A 513 17.49 5.39 -2.71
N ASP A 514 18.68 4.87 -2.94
CA ASP A 514 19.89 5.69 -3.03
C ASP A 514 19.82 6.67 -4.21
N LYS A 515 19.95 7.96 -3.92
CA LYS A 515 19.88 9.01 -4.95
C LYS A 515 21.03 8.94 -5.96
N SER A 516 22.19 8.39 -5.59
CA SER A 516 23.29 8.13 -6.52
C SER A 516 22.93 7.03 -7.53
N LEU A 517 22.22 6.00 -7.09
CA LEU A 517 21.71 4.93 -7.94
C LEU A 517 20.74 5.45 -8.99
N LEU A 518 19.82 6.33 -8.57
CA LEU A 518 18.89 6.98 -9.47
C LEU A 518 19.62 7.83 -10.53
N LYS A 519 20.80 8.38 -10.21
CA LYS A 519 21.64 9.08 -11.20
C LYS A 519 22.34 8.11 -12.16
N GLU A 520 22.85 6.99 -11.66
CA GLU A 520 23.49 5.93 -12.47
C GLU A 520 22.47 5.24 -13.39
N CYS A 521 21.23 5.10 -12.96
CA CYS A 521 20.11 4.60 -13.76
C CYS A 521 19.51 5.68 -14.68
N HIS A 522 20.11 6.88 -14.74
CA HIS A 522 19.66 8.03 -15.52
C HIS A 522 18.24 8.56 -15.19
N LEU A 523 17.71 8.21 -14.01
CA LEU A 523 16.41 8.67 -13.50
C LEU A 523 16.48 10.05 -12.80
N LYS A 524 17.68 10.53 -12.42
CA LYS A 524 17.88 11.87 -11.84
C LYS A 524 19.09 12.57 -12.45
N PRO A 525 19.09 13.93 -12.53
CA PRO A 525 20.16 14.68 -13.18
C PRO A 525 21.52 14.50 -12.48
N VAL A 526 22.58 14.35 -13.28
CA VAL A 526 23.96 14.18 -12.83
C VAL A 526 24.58 15.54 -12.50
N HIS A 527 25.27 15.66 -11.36
CA HIS A 527 26.09 16.83 -11.05
C HIS A 527 27.39 16.75 -11.86
N LEU A 528 27.63 17.70 -12.76
CA LEU A 528 29.01 18.05 -13.10
C LEU A 528 29.52 19.04 -12.04
N PRO A 529 30.73 18.84 -11.48
CA PRO A 529 31.39 19.92 -10.75
C PRO A 529 31.60 21.09 -11.72
N THR A 530 31.19 22.28 -11.30
CA THR A 530 31.56 23.54 -11.94
C THR A 530 33.06 23.53 -12.22
N PRO A 531 33.54 23.96 -13.41
CA PRO A 531 34.96 24.08 -13.63
C PRO A 531 35.48 25.07 -12.57
N THR A 532 36.35 24.56 -11.69
CA THR A 532 37.14 25.36 -10.76
C THR A 532 37.70 26.54 -11.54
N ARG A 533 37.26 27.76 -11.20
CA ARG A 533 37.99 28.97 -11.56
C ARG A 533 39.43 28.73 -11.14
N LEU A 534 40.32 28.57 -12.11
CA LEU A 534 41.75 28.68 -11.89
C LEU A 534 41.96 30.01 -11.19
N SER A 535 42.33 29.96 -9.92
CA SER A 535 42.84 31.10 -9.18
C SER A 535 44.15 31.50 -9.85
N THR A 536 44.08 32.41 -10.81
CA THR A 536 45.25 33.13 -11.30
C THR A 536 45.78 33.96 -10.14
N HIS A 537 46.97 33.58 -9.67
CA HIS A 537 47.80 34.40 -8.81
C HIS A 537 47.90 35.81 -9.40
N HIS A 538 47.67 36.81 -8.55
CA HIS A 538 48.05 38.18 -8.80
C HIS A 538 49.56 38.25 -9.04
N ASP A 539 49.96 38.74 -10.22
CA ASP A 539 51.19 39.51 -10.37
C ASP A 539 50.87 40.68 -11.31
N GLU A 540 51.26 41.87 -10.84
CA GLU A 540 51.08 43.17 -11.46
C GLU A 540 51.94 43.30 -12.72
N ALA A 541 51.40 43.85 -13.82
CA ALA A 541 52.05 44.88 -14.65
C ALA A 541 51.24 45.22 -15.93
N SER A 542 50.86 46.50 -16.00
CA SER A 542 50.86 47.40 -17.17
C SER A 542 50.19 47.05 -18.51
N SER A 543 49.43 48.07 -18.94
CA SER A 543 49.31 48.68 -20.29
C SER A 543 48.38 48.07 -21.34
N ASP A 544 47.40 48.92 -21.64
CA ASP A 544 46.93 49.34 -22.97
C ASP A 544 45.68 48.69 -23.59
N GLU A 545 44.94 49.63 -24.16
CA GLU A 545 43.65 49.65 -24.86
C GLU A 545 43.52 48.54 -25.90
N ASP A 546 42.32 47.95 -26.00
CA ASP A 546 41.52 48.01 -27.23
C ASP A 546 40.14 47.37 -27.01
N ASP A 547 39.11 48.11 -27.44
CA ASP A 547 37.74 47.65 -27.63
C ASP A 547 37.71 46.54 -28.68
N ASP A 548 37.16 45.37 -28.34
CA ASP A 548 36.57 44.48 -29.32
C ASP A 548 35.33 43.78 -28.72
N ASP A 549 34.18 44.16 -29.27
CA ASP A 549 32.87 43.55 -29.10
C ASP A 549 32.90 42.07 -29.50
N ALA A 550 33.18 41.18 -28.54
CA ALA A 550 32.91 39.75 -28.67
C ALA A 550 31.65 39.41 -27.86
N VAL A 551 30.52 39.36 -28.58
CA VAL A 551 29.27 38.71 -28.21
C VAL A 551 29.57 37.47 -27.36
N CYS A 552 29.27 37.54 -26.06
CA CYS A 552 29.13 36.34 -25.25
C CYS A 552 27.93 35.58 -25.81
N GLN A 553 28.19 34.68 -26.77
CA GLN A 553 27.26 33.62 -27.08
C GLN A 553 27.03 32.87 -25.77
N ASP A 554 25.79 32.94 -25.29
CA ASP A 554 25.26 32.04 -24.28
C ASP A 554 25.73 30.64 -24.61
N ALA A 555 26.76 30.17 -23.90
CA ALA A 555 27.14 28.78 -23.93
C ALA A 555 25.94 28.05 -23.35
N VAL A 556 25.10 27.51 -24.25
CA VAL A 556 23.96 26.65 -23.94
C VAL A 556 24.49 25.56 -23.03
N VAL A 557 24.26 25.71 -21.73
CA VAL A 557 24.51 24.66 -20.77
C VAL A 557 23.42 23.63 -21.04
N GLU A 558 23.75 22.63 -21.87
CA GLU A 558 22.88 21.49 -22.13
C GLU A 558 22.42 20.89 -20.79
N PRO A 559 21.11 20.74 -20.57
CA PRO A 559 20.63 20.33 -19.28
C PRO A 559 20.92 18.84 -19.07
N THR A 560 21.66 18.52 -18.01
CA THR A 560 22.11 17.16 -17.63
C THR A 560 20.98 16.30 -17.02
N HIS A 561 19.81 16.26 -17.66
CA HIS A 561 18.77 15.24 -17.42
C HIS A 561 18.71 14.34 -18.65
N ASP A 562 18.29 13.09 -18.47
CA ASP A 562 18.16 12.16 -19.59
C ASP A 562 16.91 12.54 -20.39
N VAL A 563 17.13 13.35 -21.44
CA VAL A 563 16.11 13.99 -22.28
C VAL A 563 15.06 12.99 -22.78
N ALA A 564 15.46 11.74 -22.97
CA ALA A 564 14.59 10.66 -23.44
C ALA A 564 13.38 10.39 -22.53
N TRP A 565 13.54 10.33 -21.20
CA TRP A 565 12.42 10.05 -20.29
C TRP A 565 11.43 11.21 -20.21
N VAL A 566 11.96 12.45 -20.19
CA VAL A 566 11.13 13.66 -20.19
C VAL A 566 10.37 13.78 -21.50
N ASP A 567 11.03 13.54 -22.64
CA ASP A 567 10.39 13.54 -23.96
C ASP A 567 9.28 12.50 -24.07
N LEU A 568 9.50 11.33 -23.48
CA LEU A 568 8.55 10.23 -23.44
C LEU A 568 7.28 10.63 -22.70
N VAL A 569 7.43 11.15 -21.48
CA VAL A 569 6.31 11.57 -20.64
C VAL A 569 5.57 12.76 -21.27
N LEU A 570 6.27 13.70 -21.89
CA LEU A 570 5.65 14.80 -22.63
C LEU A 570 4.89 14.29 -23.86
N SER A 571 5.44 13.32 -24.60
CA SER A 571 4.75 12.73 -25.76
C SER A 571 3.47 11.99 -25.35
N GLN A 572 3.45 11.34 -24.19
CA GLN A 572 2.24 10.76 -23.61
C GLN A 572 1.19 11.82 -23.32
N LEU A 573 1.58 12.93 -22.68
CA LEU A 573 0.69 14.05 -22.36
C LEU A 573 0.15 14.74 -23.64
N GLU A 574 0.95 14.82 -24.70
CA GLU A 574 0.54 15.37 -26.00
C GLU A 574 -0.44 14.44 -26.75
N SER A 575 -0.29 13.13 -26.61
CA SER A 575 -1.10 12.11 -27.31
C SER A 575 -2.56 11.95 -26.84
N ARG A 576 -3.13 13.01 -26.23
CA ARG A 576 -4.39 13.08 -25.46
C ARG A 576 -4.40 12.14 -24.24
N PRO A 577 -4.24 12.67 -23.02
CA PRO A 577 -4.23 11.84 -21.83
C PRO A 577 -5.64 11.32 -21.53
N ARG A 578 -5.75 9.99 -21.46
CA ARG A 578 -7.03 9.29 -21.35
C ARG A 578 -7.70 9.54 -19.99
N SER A 579 -6.97 9.44 -18.87
CA SER A 579 -7.53 9.66 -17.51
C SER A 579 -6.88 10.81 -16.72
N LEU A 580 -7.64 11.41 -15.78
CA LEU A 580 -7.15 12.45 -14.86
C LEU A 580 -6.01 11.94 -13.97
N ILE A 581 -6.11 10.69 -13.51
CA ILE A 581 -5.06 10.06 -12.70
C ILE A 581 -3.75 9.96 -13.47
N HIS A 582 -3.80 9.63 -14.77
CA HIS A 582 -2.62 9.59 -15.62
C HIS A 582 -1.95 10.96 -15.73
N VAL A 583 -2.72 12.03 -15.95
CA VAL A 583 -2.18 13.39 -15.95
C VAL A 583 -1.47 13.71 -14.64
N LYS A 584 -2.12 13.46 -13.50
CA LYS A 584 -1.54 13.76 -12.18
C LYS A 584 -0.25 12.98 -11.91
N VAL A 585 -0.20 11.70 -12.27
CA VAL A 585 0.98 10.84 -12.10
C VAL A 585 2.12 11.27 -13.03
N SER A 586 1.83 11.56 -14.30
CA SER A 586 2.83 12.04 -15.26
C SER A 586 3.42 13.39 -14.85
N LEU A 587 2.60 14.33 -14.38
CA LEU A 587 3.09 15.62 -13.86
C LEU A 587 3.95 15.43 -12.61
N ARG A 588 3.55 14.52 -11.71
CA ARG A 588 4.36 14.21 -10.52
C ARG A 588 5.69 13.56 -10.89
N LEU A 589 5.71 12.65 -11.87
CA LEU A 589 6.92 12.06 -12.39
C LEU A 589 7.83 13.14 -12.98
N LEU A 590 7.31 14.05 -13.81
CA LEU A 590 8.07 15.18 -14.33
C LEU A 590 8.67 16.01 -13.20
N GLU A 591 7.89 16.33 -12.15
CA GLU A 591 8.39 17.04 -10.97
C GLU A 591 9.59 16.33 -10.31
N GLU A 592 9.55 15.02 -10.16
CA GLU A 592 10.64 14.24 -9.56
C GLU A 592 11.86 14.10 -10.48
N LEU A 593 11.65 14.05 -11.81
CA LEU A 593 12.72 13.98 -12.80
C LEU A 593 13.42 15.33 -12.97
N THR A 594 12.70 16.45 -12.81
CA THR A 594 13.22 17.81 -13.07
C THR A 594 13.52 18.61 -11.80
N SER A 595 13.11 18.15 -10.62
CA SER A 595 13.40 18.84 -9.36
C SER A 595 14.86 18.72 -8.96
N ARG A 596 15.51 19.88 -8.75
CA ARG A 596 16.76 19.97 -7.99
C ARG A 596 16.42 19.95 -6.51
N GLY A 597 17.13 19.13 -5.74
CA GLY A 597 17.05 19.15 -4.28
C GLY A 597 17.24 20.58 -3.77
N SER A 598 16.22 21.10 -3.08
CA SER A 598 16.17 22.35 -2.33
C SER A 598 16.95 23.55 -2.90
N GLN A 599 16.19 24.44 -3.52
CA GLN A 599 16.45 25.85 -3.79
C GLN A 599 17.16 26.19 -5.12
N HIS A 600 16.31 26.77 -5.98
CA HIS A 600 16.56 27.63 -7.14
C HIS A 600 16.76 26.94 -8.51
N GLN A 601 15.69 27.07 -9.29
CA GLN A 601 15.51 26.82 -10.73
C GLN A 601 15.58 25.35 -11.19
N SER A 602 14.40 24.83 -11.57
CA SER A 602 14.29 23.67 -12.46
C SER A 602 14.74 24.09 -13.85
N HIS A 603 15.73 23.40 -14.42
CA HIS A 603 16.15 23.60 -15.80
C HIS A 603 15.46 22.55 -16.68
N LEU A 604 14.20 22.79 -17.05
CA LEU A 604 13.65 22.13 -18.23
C LEU A 604 14.43 22.65 -19.46
N ALA A 605 14.59 21.83 -20.50
CA ALA A 605 15.10 22.38 -21.75
C ALA A 605 14.08 23.36 -22.32
N LEU A 606 14.56 24.41 -23.00
CA LEU A 606 13.70 25.44 -23.58
C LEU A 606 12.67 24.86 -24.57
N ASP A 607 13.00 23.73 -25.23
CA ASP A 607 12.06 23.00 -26.08
C ASP A 607 10.98 22.26 -25.29
N HIS A 608 11.30 21.70 -24.11
CA HIS A 608 10.30 21.09 -23.21
C HIS A 608 9.34 22.15 -22.64
N GLU A 609 9.85 23.33 -22.31
CA GLU A 609 9.02 24.46 -21.87
C GLU A 609 8.03 24.88 -22.96
N ARG A 610 8.49 25.01 -24.21
CA ARG A 610 7.64 25.31 -25.36
C ARG A 610 6.57 24.25 -25.58
N ARG A 611 6.91 22.97 -25.44
CA ARG A 611 5.95 21.85 -25.55
C ARG A 611 4.86 21.94 -24.46
N LEU A 612 5.24 22.19 -23.20
CA LEU A 612 4.29 22.39 -22.10
C LEU A 612 3.39 23.61 -22.31
N GLN A 613 3.94 24.72 -22.79
CA GLN A 613 3.16 25.92 -23.12
C GLN A 613 2.17 25.66 -24.26
N THR A 614 2.60 24.94 -25.30
CA THR A 614 1.74 24.55 -26.42
C THR A 614 0.61 23.65 -25.94
N LEU A 615 0.93 22.64 -25.13
CA LEU A 615 -0.04 21.73 -24.54
C LEU A 615 -1.07 22.50 -23.68
N ARG A 616 -0.61 23.42 -22.82
CA ARG A 616 -1.48 24.30 -22.03
C ARG A 616 -2.44 25.09 -22.92
N GLN A 617 -1.94 25.70 -23.99
CA GLN A 617 -2.76 26.47 -24.94
C GLN A 617 -3.80 25.58 -25.63
N THR A 618 -3.42 24.37 -26.06
CA THR A 618 -4.37 23.44 -26.69
C THR A 618 -5.50 23.04 -25.74
N TRP A 619 -5.19 22.72 -24.48
CA TRP A 619 -6.20 22.36 -23.48
C TRP A 619 -7.07 23.56 -23.07
N ALA A 620 -6.50 24.76 -23.05
CA ALA A 620 -7.24 25.99 -22.79
C ALA A 620 -8.26 26.29 -23.90
N LEU A 621 -7.89 26.08 -25.17
CA LEU A 621 -8.78 26.27 -26.32
C LEU A 621 -9.99 25.32 -26.29
N GLU A 622 -9.82 24.08 -25.80
CA GLU A 622 -10.92 23.12 -25.64
C GLU A 622 -11.92 23.52 -24.54
N LEU A 623 -11.51 24.37 -23.59
CA LEU A 623 -12.34 24.85 -22.46
C LEU A 623 -13.05 26.18 -22.73
N LEU A 624 -12.73 26.86 -23.84
CA LEU A 624 -13.34 28.15 -24.20
C LEU A 624 -14.79 27.98 -24.70
N PRO A 625 -15.68 28.92 -24.39
CA PRO A 625 -17.13 28.80 -24.62
C PRO A 625 -17.57 28.79 -26.10
N SER A 626 -16.66 28.95 -27.06
CA SER A 626 -16.99 29.07 -28.50
C SER A 626 -17.14 27.74 -29.26
N VAL A 627 -16.76 26.60 -28.68
CA VAL A 627 -16.61 25.32 -29.43
C VAL A 627 -17.69 24.28 -29.13
N THR A 628 -18.32 24.30 -27.95
CA THR A 628 -19.38 23.35 -27.59
C THR A 628 -20.55 24.08 -26.96
N GLY A 629 -21.73 24.03 -27.58
CA GLY A 629 -22.98 24.63 -27.09
C GLY A 629 -23.55 24.01 -25.80
N SER A 630 -22.70 23.41 -24.96
CA SER A 630 -23.04 22.92 -23.63
C SER A 630 -22.34 23.84 -22.62
N HIS A 631 -23.14 24.56 -21.83
CA HIS A 631 -22.66 25.41 -20.76
C HIS A 631 -21.72 24.62 -19.82
N GLY A 632 -20.42 24.93 -19.86
CA GLY A 632 -19.51 24.56 -18.78
C GLY A 632 -20.01 25.23 -17.51
N ASN A 633 -20.63 24.46 -16.61
CA ASN A 633 -21.23 24.97 -15.38
C ASN A 633 -20.19 25.82 -14.62
N LEU A 634 -20.38 27.14 -14.53
CA LEU A 634 -19.59 28.05 -13.67
C LEU A 634 -19.53 27.51 -12.22
N ALA A 635 -20.61 26.84 -11.79
CA ALA A 635 -20.69 26.12 -10.52
C ALA A 635 -19.57 25.10 -10.34
N ARG A 636 -19.18 24.44 -11.43
CA ARG A 636 -18.13 23.43 -11.43
C ARG A 636 -16.75 24.06 -11.34
N TRP A 637 -16.50 25.13 -12.08
CA TRP A 637 -15.28 25.93 -11.94
C TRP A 637 -15.11 26.40 -10.50
N ASP A 638 -16.14 27.03 -9.91
CA ASP A 638 -16.11 27.47 -8.50
C ASP A 638 -15.79 26.30 -7.55
N THR A 639 -16.47 25.16 -7.71
CA THR A 639 -16.24 23.97 -6.85
C THR A 639 -14.81 23.46 -6.93
N LEU A 640 -14.23 23.40 -8.13
CA LEU A 640 -12.87 22.90 -8.35
C LEU A 640 -11.80 23.89 -7.90
N LEU A 641 -12.00 25.18 -8.15
CA LEU A 641 -11.12 26.24 -7.70
C LEU A 641 -11.08 26.32 -6.16
N LEU A 642 -12.23 26.17 -5.49
CA LEU A 642 -12.28 26.08 -4.03
C LEU A 642 -11.52 24.86 -3.49
N LYS A 643 -11.61 23.70 -4.16
CA LYS A 643 -10.82 22.51 -3.81
C LYS A 643 -9.32 22.76 -3.93
N LEU A 644 -8.86 23.53 -4.92
CA LEU A 644 -7.44 23.87 -5.05
C LEU A 644 -6.91 24.74 -3.91
N LEU A 645 -7.74 25.64 -3.38
CA LEU A 645 -7.35 26.52 -2.27
C LEU A 645 -7.21 25.77 -0.94
N THR A 646 -7.87 24.63 -0.77
CA THR A 646 -7.66 23.77 0.39
C THR A 646 -6.28 23.11 0.35
N PRO A 647 -5.53 23.05 1.47
CA PRO A 647 -4.21 22.42 1.48
C PRO A 647 -4.34 20.95 1.05
N ALA A 648 -3.65 20.59 -0.03
CA ALA A 648 -3.69 19.25 -0.60
C ALA A 648 -3.27 18.21 0.47
N SER A 649 -4.21 17.37 0.89
CA SER A 649 -3.93 16.20 1.71
C SER A 649 -3.90 14.96 0.82
N ALA A 650 -2.81 14.21 0.97
CA ALA A 650 -2.44 12.93 0.35
C ALA A 650 -1.69 12.99 -1.00
N PRO A 651 -0.61 12.19 -1.14
CA PRO A 651 0.04 11.93 -2.42
C PRO A 651 -0.91 11.19 -3.37
N VAL A 652 -0.69 11.33 -4.68
CA VAL A 652 -1.47 10.61 -5.70
C VAL A 652 -1.09 9.13 -5.66
N VAL A 653 -1.97 8.29 -5.09
CA VAL A 653 -1.78 6.84 -5.01
C VAL A 653 -2.56 6.17 -6.14
N VAL A 654 -1.86 5.36 -6.95
CA VAL A 654 -2.50 4.56 -8.00
C VAL A 654 -2.92 3.22 -7.42
N GLU A 655 -4.21 3.10 -7.15
CA GLU A 655 -4.85 1.86 -6.70
C GLU A 655 -5.28 0.96 -7.88
N TRP A 656 -5.58 -0.32 -7.59
CA TRP A 656 -6.05 -1.29 -8.58
C TRP A 656 -7.26 -0.82 -9.42
N PRO A 657 -8.29 -0.15 -8.86
CA PRO A 657 -9.44 0.31 -9.66
C PRO A 657 -9.06 1.20 -10.84
N HIS A 658 -7.97 1.98 -10.74
CA HIS A 658 -7.47 2.83 -11.83
C HIS A 658 -6.82 2.04 -12.96
N LEU A 659 -6.24 0.87 -12.65
CA LEU A 659 -5.62 -0.03 -13.62
C LEU A 659 -6.59 -1.13 -14.07
N SER A 660 -7.69 -1.32 -13.33
CA SER A 660 -8.64 -2.41 -13.52
C SER A 660 -9.28 -2.33 -14.89
N PRO A 661 -9.29 -3.44 -15.64
CA PRO A 661 -9.88 -3.47 -16.96
C PRO A 661 -11.40 -3.36 -16.98
N PHE A 662 -12.02 -3.58 -15.83
CA PHE A 662 -13.46 -3.70 -15.62
C PHE A 662 -14.11 -2.42 -15.10
N HIS A 663 -13.32 -1.45 -14.65
CA HIS A 663 -13.84 -0.12 -14.37
C HIS A 663 -13.94 0.66 -15.68
N ALA A 664 -15.18 1.01 -16.04
CA ALA A 664 -15.41 1.92 -17.15
C ALA A 664 -14.76 3.26 -16.80
N GLU A 665 -13.85 3.73 -17.66
CA GLU A 665 -13.40 5.12 -17.66
C GLU A 665 -14.63 5.98 -17.98
N ASN A 666 -15.49 6.27 -16.99
CA ASN A 666 -16.54 7.28 -17.07
C ASN A 666 -15.90 8.68 -17.04
N GLU A 667 -14.85 8.87 -17.84
CA GLU A 667 -14.07 10.09 -17.97
C GLU A 667 -14.28 10.68 -19.36
N GLY A 668 -15.54 10.94 -19.71
CA GLY A 668 -15.86 11.91 -20.76
C GLY A 668 -15.39 13.32 -20.35
N ASP A 669 -15.71 14.33 -21.17
CA ASP A 669 -15.42 15.78 -21.04
C ASP A 669 -15.60 16.39 -19.63
N GLN A 670 -16.20 15.63 -18.72
CA GLN A 670 -16.29 15.91 -17.31
C GLN A 670 -14.91 16.33 -16.72
N HIS A 671 -13.79 15.62 -16.87
CA HIS A 671 -12.56 15.98 -16.14
C HIS A 671 -11.63 16.99 -16.82
N ALA A 672 -12.04 17.63 -17.94
CA ALA A 672 -11.18 18.53 -18.70
C ALA A 672 -10.64 19.73 -17.87
N ILE A 673 -11.51 20.35 -17.06
CA ILE A 673 -11.13 21.46 -16.17
C ILE A 673 -10.08 21.02 -15.14
N GLU A 674 -10.23 19.83 -14.55
CA GLU A 674 -9.31 19.31 -13.54
C GLU A 674 -7.94 18.95 -14.13
N LYS A 675 -7.92 18.42 -15.37
CA LYS A 675 -6.68 18.15 -16.12
C LYS A 675 -5.91 19.45 -16.36
N TYR A 676 -6.59 20.50 -16.85
CA TYR A 676 -5.99 21.82 -17.06
C TYR A 676 -5.46 22.44 -15.77
N LEU A 677 -6.26 22.44 -14.70
CA LEU A 677 -5.87 23.00 -13.42
C LEU A 677 -4.64 22.29 -12.83
N ALA A 678 -4.56 20.96 -12.95
CA ALA A 678 -3.39 20.20 -12.50
C ALA A 678 -2.11 20.60 -13.25
N LEU A 679 -2.19 20.78 -14.57
CA LEU A 679 -1.07 21.25 -15.39
C LEU A 679 -0.67 22.69 -15.02
N HIS A 680 -1.65 23.59 -14.85
CA HIS A 680 -1.39 24.98 -14.52
C HIS A 680 -0.68 25.11 -13.16
N VAL A 681 -1.16 24.40 -12.13
CA VAL A 681 -0.51 24.37 -10.81
C VAL A 681 0.92 23.81 -10.90
N PHE A 682 1.13 22.74 -11.68
CA PHE A 682 2.47 22.18 -11.91
C PHE A 682 3.41 23.21 -12.56
N MET A 683 2.99 23.87 -13.63
CA MET A 683 3.81 24.87 -14.31
C MET A 683 4.11 26.09 -13.42
N SER A 684 3.16 26.53 -12.59
CA SER A 684 3.40 27.57 -11.59
C SER A 684 4.37 27.12 -10.49
N ASN A 685 4.32 25.85 -10.04
CA ASN A 685 5.26 25.32 -9.06
C ASN A 685 6.71 25.27 -9.61
N LEU A 686 6.86 25.06 -10.91
CA LEU A 686 8.14 25.14 -11.62
C LEU A 686 8.58 26.59 -11.93
N GLN A 687 7.82 27.61 -11.52
CA GLN A 687 8.07 29.03 -11.83
C GLN A 687 8.04 29.36 -13.34
N LEU A 688 7.44 28.49 -14.16
CA LEU A 688 7.23 28.75 -15.60
C LEU A 688 6.04 29.70 -15.86
N LEU A 689 5.16 29.83 -14.88
CA LEU A 689 3.97 30.68 -14.90
C LEU A 689 3.91 31.54 -13.63
N PRO A 690 3.18 32.67 -13.65
CA PRO A 690 2.88 33.42 -12.44
C PRO A 690 2.20 32.52 -11.39
N ALA A 691 2.24 32.96 -10.13
CA ALA A 691 1.60 32.24 -9.04
C ALA A 691 0.10 32.07 -9.33
N TRP A 692 -0.37 30.81 -9.32
CA TRP A 692 -1.77 30.49 -9.63
C TRP A 692 -2.75 30.96 -8.54
N ARG A 693 -2.31 31.04 -7.27
CA ARG A 693 -3.17 31.40 -6.12
C ARG A 693 -3.88 32.75 -6.30
N PRO A 694 -3.18 33.87 -6.59
CA PRO A 694 -3.83 35.15 -6.88
C PRO A 694 -4.85 35.11 -8.01
N LEU A 695 -4.58 34.34 -9.07
CA LEU A 695 -5.49 34.21 -10.21
C LEU A 695 -6.77 33.45 -9.83
N VAL A 696 -6.64 32.40 -9.01
CA VAL A 696 -7.78 31.63 -8.48
C VAL A 696 -8.60 32.45 -7.49
N GLU A 697 -7.94 33.18 -6.59
CA GLU A 697 -8.60 34.10 -5.66
C GLU A 697 -9.39 35.18 -6.42
N ALA A 698 -8.82 35.76 -7.49
CA ALA A 698 -9.51 36.75 -8.33
C ALA A 698 -10.76 36.22 -9.07
N VAL A 699 -10.83 34.91 -9.34
CA VAL A 699 -12.03 34.28 -9.94
C VAL A 699 -13.13 34.05 -8.90
N LEU A 700 -12.72 33.76 -7.66
CA LEU A 700 -13.62 33.47 -6.54
C LEU A 700 -14.04 34.73 -5.76
N ASP A 701 -13.35 35.85 -5.98
CA ASP A 701 -13.61 37.11 -5.28
C ASP A 701 -14.96 37.72 -5.66
N ASP A 702 -15.62 38.25 -4.65
CA ASP A 702 -16.88 38.98 -4.80
C ASP A 702 -16.57 40.43 -5.14
N GLN A 703 -17.33 41.03 -6.05
CA GLN A 703 -17.10 42.42 -6.45
C GLN A 703 -17.47 43.40 -5.34
N GLN A 704 -18.46 43.06 -4.53
CA GLN A 704 -18.87 43.84 -3.36
C GLN A 704 -18.23 43.25 -2.10
N HIS A 705 -17.45 44.08 -1.38
CA HIS A 705 -16.83 43.70 -0.11
C HIS A 705 -17.87 43.29 0.94
N GLU A 706 -19.07 43.86 0.86
CA GLU A 706 -20.21 43.52 1.70
C GLU A 706 -20.66 42.06 1.54
N THR A 707 -20.51 41.45 0.35
CA THR A 707 -20.92 40.07 0.07
C THR A 707 -20.19 39.05 0.96
N ALA A 708 -18.91 39.28 1.27
CA ALA A 708 -18.16 38.44 2.19
C ALA A 708 -18.74 38.50 3.61
N ALA A 709 -19.14 39.69 4.07
CA ALA A 709 -19.82 39.88 5.35
C ALA A 709 -21.23 39.24 5.34
N LEU A 710 -21.97 39.31 4.22
CA LEU A 710 -23.26 38.62 4.06
C LEU A 710 -23.10 37.10 4.17
N ARG A 711 -22.08 36.53 3.52
CA ARG A 711 -21.77 35.08 3.57
C ARG A 711 -21.39 34.64 4.98
N GLN A 712 -20.54 35.40 5.66
CA GLN A 712 -20.16 35.12 7.04
C GLN A 712 -21.40 35.16 7.95
N ALA A 713 -22.23 36.20 7.82
CA ALA A 713 -23.45 36.35 8.62
C ALA A 713 -24.46 35.22 8.40
N PHE A 714 -24.59 34.75 7.16
CA PHE A 714 -25.41 33.59 6.82
C PHE A 714 -24.88 32.29 7.44
N GLN A 715 -23.55 32.08 7.43
CA GLN A 715 -22.92 30.90 8.02
C GLN A 715 -22.99 30.88 9.56
N SER A 716 -22.90 32.04 10.21
CA SER A 716 -22.95 32.17 11.67
C SER A 716 -24.33 32.49 12.25
N HIS A 717 -25.38 32.60 11.41
CA HIS A 717 -26.72 33.07 11.80
C HIS A 717 -26.70 34.36 12.64
N THR A 718 -25.81 35.29 12.30
CA THR A 718 -25.67 36.57 13.02
C THR A 718 -26.50 37.66 12.38
N LEU A 719 -27.12 38.51 13.20
CA LEU A 719 -27.89 39.66 12.74
C LEU A 719 -26.98 40.71 12.09
N MET A 720 -27.44 41.24 10.97
CA MET A 720 -26.75 42.24 10.16
C MET A 720 -27.33 43.62 10.37
N GLY A 721 -26.50 44.66 10.40
CA GLY A 721 -26.97 46.05 10.39
C GLY A 721 -27.59 46.41 9.05
N MET A 722 -28.80 46.97 9.06
CA MET A 722 -29.57 47.33 7.87
C MET A 722 -29.39 48.80 7.45
N ALA A 723 -28.57 49.58 8.18
CA ALA A 723 -28.28 50.95 7.81
C ALA A 723 -27.31 50.94 6.62
N GLU A 724 -27.66 51.61 5.52
CA GLU A 724 -26.85 51.83 4.29
C GLU A 724 -27.08 50.88 3.09
N ILE A 725 -27.88 49.81 3.22
CA ILE A 725 -28.15 48.88 2.10
C ILE A 725 -29.49 49.23 1.41
N SER A 726 -29.54 49.20 0.08
CA SER A 726 -30.79 49.39 -0.68
C SER A 726 -31.63 48.11 -0.67
N PHE A 727 -32.80 48.16 -0.05
CA PHE A 727 -33.74 47.03 0.05
C PHE A 727 -34.95 47.22 -0.86
N LEU A 728 -35.34 46.15 -1.55
CA LEU A 728 -36.62 46.06 -2.22
C LEU A 728 -37.61 45.26 -1.34
N PRO A 729 -38.71 45.87 -0.85
CA PRO A 729 -39.67 45.18 -0.02
C PRO A 729 -40.43 44.12 -0.84
N CYS A 730 -40.48 42.90 -0.31
CA CYS A 730 -41.17 41.76 -0.93
C CYS A 730 -41.81 40.89 0.16
N MET A 731 -42.77 40.05 -0.23
CA MET A 731 -43.40 39.07 0.65
C MET A 731 -43.24 37.68 0.07
N LEU A 732 -43.27 36.63 0.90
CA LEU A 732 -43.38 35.26 0.39
C LEU A 732 -44.80 35.01 -0.11
N ASP A 733 -44.94 34.46 -1.32
CA ASP A 733 -46.28 34.13 -1.86
C ASP A 733 -47.01 33.08 -0.99
N THR A 734 -46.25 32.17 -0.37
CA THR A 734 -46.78 31.15 0.55
C THR A 734 -47.19 31.69 1.92
N ASN A 735 -46.66 32.84 2.35
CA ASN A 735 -46.96 33.44 3.66
C ASN A 735 -46.92 34.98 3.58
N ARG A 736 -48.08 35.58 3.35
CA ARG A 736 -48.23 37.02 3.07
C ARG A 736 -48.01 37.94 4.28
N ASP A 737 -47.85 37.38 5.47
CA ASP A 737 -47.59 38.14 6.70
C ASP A 737 -46.08 38.28 7.01
N ASP A 738 -45.22 37.54 6.31
CA ASP A 738 -43.76 37.58 6.48
C ASP A 738 -43.14 38.62 5.53
N CYS A 739 -42.88 39.83 6.05
CA CYS A 739 -42.13 40.86 5.32
C CYS A 739 -40.67 40.42 5.11
N LEU A 740 -40.23 40.33 3.86
CA LEU A 740 -38.85 40.09 3.49
C LEU A 740 -38.28 41.28 2.72
N PHE A 741 -36.98 41.49 2.85
CA PHE A 741 -36.24 42.43 2.04
C PHE A 741 -35.33 41.67 1.07
N CYS A 742 -35.48 41.94 -0.23
CA CYS A 742 -34.56 41.49 -1.25
C CYS A 742 -33.44 42.51 -1.38
N ILE A 743 -32.19 42.07 -1.20
CA ILE A 743 -31.01 42.89 -1.47
C ILE A 743 -30.64 42.74 -2.93
N LEU A 744 -30.51 43.86 -3.64
CA LEU A 744 -29.99 43.90 -5.01
C LEU A 744 -28.45 43.89 -4.96
N ASN A 745 -27.88 42.73 -4.64
CA ASN A 745 -26.43 42.52 -4.60
C ASN A 745 -25.96 41.98 -5.97
N VAL A 746 -24.83 42.49 -6.47
CA VAL A 746 -24.28 42.15 -7.79
C VAL A 746 -23.74 40.72 -7.85
N ASP A 747 -23.43 40.12 -6.71
CA ASP A 747 -22.78 38.81 -6.56
C ASP A 747 -23.72 37.69 -6.09
N ALA A 748 -24.75 38.02 -5.32
CA ALA A 748 -25.63 37.02 -4.72
C ALA A 748 -27.09 37.48 -4.67
N PHE A 749 -28.00 36.53 -4.86
CA PHE A 749 -29.39 36.68 -4.48
C PHE A 749 -29.49 36.52 -2.96
N VAL A 750 -29.92 37.59 -2.28
CA VAL A 750 -29.98 37.63 -0.81
C VAL A 750 -31.36 38.05 -0.34
N LEU A 751 -31.95 37.24 0.54
CA LEU A 751 -33.20 37.55 1.23
C LEU A 751 -32.94 37.72 2.72
N VAL A 752 -33.42 38.83 3.27
CA VAL A 752 -33.25 39.19 4.68
C VAL A 752 -34.60 39.37 5.34
N ARG A 753 -34.80 38.73 6.49
CA ARG A 753 -35.95 38.98 7.37
C ARG A 753 -35.56 40.09 8.36
N PRO A 754 -36.27 41.22 8.39
CA PRO A 754 -36.00 42.27 9.35
C PRO A 754 -36.37 41.82 10.76
N GLY A 755 -35.58 42.24 11.75
CA GLY A 755 -35.89 42.15 13.16
C GLY A 755 -36.96 43.17 13.58
N ARG A 756 -37.48 43.04 14.80
CA ARG A 756 -38.59 43.87 15.32
C ARG A 756 -38.31 45.38 15.28
N ASP A 757 -37.05 45.76 15.42
CA ASP A 757 -36.63 47.15 15.48
C ASP A 757 -36.28 47.73 14.09
N MET A 758 -36.40 46.94 13.01
CA MET A 758 -36.08 47.30 11.62
C MET A 758 -34.64 47.77 11.36
N THR A 759 -33.79 47.80 12.40
CA THR A 759 -32.38 48.21 12.35
C THR A 759 -31.42 47.05 12.09
N SER A 760 -31.87 45.81 12.33
CA SER A 760 -31.10 44.60 12.09
C SER A 760 -31.93 43.54 11.35
N GLY A 761 -31.29 42.66 10.59
CA GLY A 761 -31.96 41.61 9.83
C GLY A 761 -31.19 40.30 9.81
N GLU A 762 -31.91 39.19 9.67
CA GLU A 762 -31.37 37.83 9.54
C GLU A 762 -31.38 37.40 8.07
N VAL A 763 -30.23 36.95 7.55
CA VAL A 763 -30.11 36.44 6.18
C VAL A 763 -30.72 35.04 6.09
N GLN A 764 -31.77 34.87 5.31
CA GLN A 764 -32.47 33.58 5.14
C GLN A 764 -31.99 32.78 3.94
N HIS A 765 -31.69 33.47 2.85
CA HIS A 765 -31.25 32.86 1.61
C HIS A 765 -30.09 33.66 1.06
N LEU A 766 -29.01 32.97 0.70
CA LEU A 766 -27.84 33.54 0.04
C LEU A 766 -27.36 32.55 -1.00
N VAL A 767 -27.52 32.89 -2.28
CA VAL A 767 -27.10 32.04 -3.42
C VAL A 767 -26.49 32.91 -4.51
N PRO A 768 -25.36 32.52 -5.12
CA PRO A 768 -24.79 33.25 -6.27
C PRO A 768 -25.79 33.44 -7.42
N LEU A 769 -25.87 34.64 -8.00
CA LEU A 769 -26.87 34.96 -9.05
C LEU A 769 -26.72 34.11 -10.31
N TYR A 770 -25.51 33.69 -10.67
CA TYR A 770 -25.29 32.82 -11.83
C TYR A 770 -25.97 31.44 -11.69
N LEU A 771 -26.31 31.01 -10.47
CA LEU A 771 -27.06 29.77 -10.18
C LEU A 771 -28.58 29.97 -10.15
N THR A 772 -29.07 31.21 -10.17
CA THR A 772 -30.49 31.51 -10.05
C THR A 772 -31.12 31.75 -11.43
N ASN A 773 -32.36 31.32 -11.61
CA ASN A 773 -33.21 31.64 -12.76
C ASN A 773 -34.47 32.34 -12.24
N ALA A 774 -34.62 33.62 -12.60
CA ALA A 774 -35.77 34.43 -12.26
C ALA A 774 -36.77 34.51 -13.42
N TYR A 775 -38.04 34.22 -13.17
CA TYR A 775 -39.12 34.32 -14.14
C TYR A 775 -40.40 34.88 -13.50
N SER A 776 -41.23 35.58 -14.28
CA SER A 776 -42.51 36.09 -13.82
C SER A 776 -43.55 34.98 -13.79
N ASP A 777 -44.47 35.01 -12.83
CA ASP A 777 -45.62 34.11 -12.87
C ASP A 777 -46.53 34.44 -14.08
N THR A 778 -47.10 33.40 -14.67
CA THR A 778 -48.07 33.52 -15.77
C THR A 778 -49.47 33.89 -15.27
N ARG A 779 -49.77 33.68 -13.98
CA ARG A 779 -51.10 33.89 -13.39
C ARG A 779 -51.22 35.18 -12.59
N ASP A 780 -50.14 35.64 -11.96
CA ASP A 780 -50.11 36.88 -11.18
C ASP A 780 -48.86 37.72 -11.55
N PRO A 781 -49.04 38.89 -12.21
CA PRO A 781 -47.91 39.71 -12.66
C PRO A 781 -47.13 40.37 -11.50
N ASN A 782 -47.61 40.27 -10.26
CA ASN A 782 -46.92 40.77 -9.07
C ASN A 782 -45.91 39.77 -8.49
N VAL A 783 -45.88 38.53 -8.99
CA VAL A 783 -45.05 37.44 -8.45
C VAL A 783 -43.86 37.16 -9.36
N VAL A 784 -42.66 37.12 -8.75
CA VAL A 784 -41.42 36.69 -9.39
C VAL A 784 -40.93 35.42 -8.71
N HIS A 785 -40.71 34.38 -9.49
CA HIS A 785 -40.15 33.11 -9.04
C HIS A 785 -38.64 33.11 -9.27
N VAL A 786 -37.86 32.86 -8.23
CA VAL A 786 -36.40 32.69 -8.28
C VAL A 786 -36.07 31.24 -7.97
N SER A 787 -35.60 30.50 -8.97
CA SER A 787 -35.28 29.08 -8.85
C SER A 787 -33.77 28.83 -8.90
N VAL A 788 -33.27 28.00 -7.97
CA VAL A 788 -31.88 27.47 -7.98
C VAL A 788 -31.84 26.05 -8.52
N SER A 789 -32.93 25.30 -8.28
CA SER A 789 -33.19 23.97 -8.83
C SER A 789 -34.71 23.78 -8.90
N PRO A 790 -35.25 22.82 -9.69
CA PRO A 790 -36.70 22.60 -9.76
C PRO A 790 -37.36 22.24 -8.42
N LYS A 791 -36.58 21.89 -7.38
CA LYS A 791 -37.06 21.62 -6.02
C LYS A 791 -36.85 22.81 -5.05
N ALA A 792 -36.13 23.85 -5.46
CA ALA A 792 -35.77 25.01 -4.63
C ALA A 792 -36.10 26.30 -5.40
N THR A 793 -37.38 26.68 -5.33
CA THR A 793 -37.92 27.91 -5.93
C THR A 793 -38.51 28.77 -4.82
N VAL A 794 -38.12 30.05 -4.80
CA VAL A 794 -38.67 31.06 -3.90
C VAL A 794 -39.55 32.00 -4.70
N SER A 795 -40.81 32.14 -4.28
CA SER A 795 -41.82 32.98 -4.92
C SER A 795 -41.98 34.28 -4.15
N LEU A 796 -41.59 35.39 -4.77
CA LEU A 796 -41.60 36.73 -4.18
C LEU A 796 -42.78 37.55 -4.74
N LEU A 797 -43.61 38.08 -3.84
CA LEU A 797 -44.72 38.97 -4.15
C LEU A 797 -44.31 40.44 -3.93
N PHE A 798 -44.48 41.28 -4.95
CA PHE A 798 -44.20 42.72 -4.91
C PHE A 798 -45.48 43.55 -4.85
N GLN A 799 -45.40 44.80 -4.37
CA GLN A 799 -46.60 45.64 -4.18
C GLN A 799 -47.20 46.18 -5.49
N SER A 800 -46.45 46.13 -6.60
CA SER A 800 -46.94 46.53 -7.92
C SER A 800 -46.30 45.68 -9.03
N PRO A 801 -46.98 45.53 -10.18
CA PRO A 801 -46.45 44.74 -11.29
C PRO A 801 -45.23 45.43 -11.96
N GLU A 802 -45.17 46.75 -11.90
CA GLU A 802 -44.02 47.53 -12.36
C GLU A 802 -42.77 47.24 -11.52
N MET A 803 -42.92 47.12 -10.19
CA MET A 803 -41.81 46.76 -9.30
C MET A 803 -41.36 45.31 -9.52
N ALA A 804 -42.29 44.37 -9.71
CA ALA A 804 -41.96 42.98 -10.05
C ALA A 804 -41.17 42.89 -11.37
N HIS A 805 -41.60 43.64 -12.39
CA HIS A 805 -40.91 43.70 -13.67
C HIS A 805 -39.51 44.31 -13.58
N GLN A 806 -39.36 45.43 -12.85
CA GLN A 806 -38.07 46.06 -12.61
C GLN A 806 -37.11 45.16 -11.82
N ALA A 807 -37.61 44.44 -10.80
CA ALA A 807 -36.83 43.48 -10.03
C ALA A 807 -36.31 42.34 -10.91
N LEU A 808 -37.16 41.78 -11.77
CA LEU A 808 -36.78 40.71 -12.70
C LEU A 808 -35.74 41.19 -13.72
N LEU A 809 -35.91 42.38 -14.29
CA LEU A 809 -34.92 42.98 -15.19
C LEU A 809 -33.58 43.19 -14.50
N HIS A 810 -33.60 43.68 -13.25
CA HIS A 810 -32.38 43.94 -12.49
C HIS A 810 -31.66 42.63 -12.13
N LEU A 811 -32.38 41.60 -11.66
CA LEU A 811 -31.81 40.28 -11.37
C LEU A 811 -31.17 39.64 -12.61
N ASN A 812 -31.83 39.72 -13.77
CA ASN A 812 -31.28 39.19 -15.03
C ASN A 812 -30.07 40.00 -15.51
N SER A 813 -30.10 41.34 -15.37
CA SER A 813 -28.96 42.21 -15.70
C SER A 813 -27.75 41.90 -14.81
N MET A 814 -27.93 41.86 -13.48
CA MET A 814 -26.87 41.54 -12.53
C MET A 814 -26.31 40.13 -12.75
N LYS A 815 -27.17 39.15 -13.02
CA LYS A 815 -26.74 37.80 -13.38
C LYS A 815 -25.85 37.81 -14.62
N ASN A 816 -26.25 38.51 -15.69
CA ASN A 816 -25.45 38.59 -16.91
C ASN A 816 -24.10 39.29 -16.66
N VAL A 817 -24.08 40.34 -15.84
CA VAL A 817 -22.84 41.02 -15.42
C VAL A 817 -21.93 40.09 -14.62
N GLN A 818 -22.48 39.33 -13.66
CA GLN A 818 -21.72 38.37 -12.87
C GLN A 818 -21.14 37.24 -13.73
N VAL A 819 -21.96 36.67 -14.63
CA VAL A 819 -21.53 35.62 -15.57
C VAL A 819 -20.42 36.14 -16.47
N ALA A 820 -20.58 37.33 -17.07
CA ALA A 820 -19.55 37.93 -17.92
C ALA A 820 -18.26 38.23 -17.14
N ARG A 821 -18.35 38.69 -15.90
CA ARG A 821 -17.19 38.93 -15.03
C ARG A 821 -16.43 37.63 -14.74
N LYS A 822 -17.13 36.59 -14.27
CA LYS A 822 -16.52 35.29 -13.97
C LYS A 822 -15.88 34.67 -15.20
N TRP A 823 -16.53 34.74 -16.36
CA TRP A 823 -15.94 34.27 -17.61
C TRP A 823 -14.70 35.07 -18.02
N ARG A 824 -14.67 36.39 -17.86
CA ARG A 824 -13.45 37.19 -18.08
C ARG A 824 -12.32 36.76 -17.15
N SER A 825 -12.59 36.51 -15.87
CA SER A 825 -11.58 36.01 -14.93
C SER A 825 -11.08 34.61 -15.32
N ILE A 826 -11.96 33.72 -15.78
CA ILE A 826 -11.59 32.41 -16.30
C ILE A 826 -10.76 32.56 -17.58
N GLU A 827 -11.13 33.44 -18.51
CA GLU A 827 -10.34 33.75 -19.71
C GLU A 827 -8.94 34.27 -19.35
N THR A 828 -8.81 35.11 -18.32
CA THR A 828 -7.48 35.53 -17.84
C THR A 828 -6.66 34.37 -17.26
N LEU A 829 -7.30 33.39 -16.63
CA LEU A 829 -6.66 32.17 -16.11
C LEU A 829 -6.32 31.15 -17.23
N LEU A 830 -7.06 31.18 -18.35
CA LEU A 830 -6.79 30.36 -19.54
C LEU A 830 -5.68 30.95 -20.42
N ASN A 831 -5.59 32.28 -20.50
CA ASN A 831 -4.64 33.00 -21.36
C ASN A 831 -3.34 33.42 -20.67
N GLY A 832 -3.38 33.69 -19.35
CA GLY A 832 -2.20 34.01 -18.53
C GLY A 832 -1.39 32.75 -18.26
#